data_AF-A0A2A4ZZJ2-F1
#
_entry.id   AF-A0A2A4ZZJ2-F1
#
_cell.length_a   1.000
_cell.length_b   1.000
_cell.length_c   1.000
_cell.angle_alpha   90.00
_cell.angle_beta   90.00
_cell.angle_gamma   90.00
#
_symmetry.space_group_name_H-M   'P 1'
#
loop_
_entity.id
_entity.type
_entity.pdbx_description
1 polymer ?
#
loop_
_entity_poly.entity_id
_entity_poly.type
_entity_poly.pdbx_seq_one_letter_code
_entity_poly.pdbx_strand_id
1 'polypeptide(L)'
;MRKLFLITTMLAFSATGLWAQTGGDECVVADDIAVAGFGTYVVAMTNVGATTGTDPAPSIPCAVFGQNTDDIWFSFVPDADGAIDVTTCDPASWDTDLLLYDGSGGCGALLELACSGDAVTNPGPCQAFYSEFDAPTVVTGGNIYYLRIGNWGASGSGGAGNLTINFFAVGTEICDDGADNDADGLIDCFDPDCAGIPPCGPEAGQCDDGVDNDADGTTDCFDVDCIGDPACFEGDAATCTDGVDNDADGATDCADLDCSGIGLCGPEICDDGFDNDGDGLIDCFDVLDCPVGSPACPAATNDECVGAEDIPIAGPGVYTAFMDSTTATLGADPLPGITCAVMGQFDNDIWFSFVPDVDMVMEIHTCDPLAWDTDLAVYEGDDCATMTAIACNGDANILPGCQIFYSHVQFVSVTAGTTYKIRIGSYGLGVSGLGTLTLLAVVPGVEICDDGIDNDLDGLIDCLDSDCFADPSCTYTDGDECFVAIDVFDGANDYDTGIFTTSGDASNTTLCPAGVFGQNDMDGWYLYTATADAGYWIHTCVNGGTHDSDLIIYDFTAAGGDCANIQGNEIACNGDSTALPGPCQAFYSYVEVSLVAGNQYLIRIGSWSVGGGGTGTLNIVPLLCPPMAGLSSSSDCSTGDVILNWTTNAYDSIEILRDSVLIDTVGGGDTTYTDPGLAAGNYTYQVQGVCAGNIGGSQTIVANVAAYGGETDVIFAVELPDQIDSVAALQAALDANGIVYVTTTLGPAAWGCLGSGTIVRAWMMTGTYPQYYRIDAPDGVALATAVQNGTSVYFEAGDHWGFVHLVTPYDDYDGVDQGTVADGDDSFLTMNGADSGFGLDTSDLSGTAYNQANAGSDWTDRISPLAGAGGPNVAQIWTDSVQGYGTGIFYATDAPFGNTISQSWEFGGFGGDQVDLAARYIAALGGGGGPIGPFFGRGDCNADGGFNIADAIFTLAALFSGGPAGPCADACDSNGDGSINIADAIFTLAALFSGGPAPSDPGPTDCDVDVDDSDTLDCASFPPCP
;
A
#
# COMPACT_ATOMS: atom_id res chain seq x y z
N MET A 1 64.61 -6.87 -38.37
CA MET A 1 64.31 -5.56 -38.99
C MET A 1 62.79 -5.49 -39.05
N ARG A 2 62.14 -5.20 -37.90
CA ARG A 2 61.67 -3.90 -37.36
C ARG A 2 60.26 -3.60 -37.92
N LYS A 3 59.16 -3.65 -37.17
CA LYS A 3 58.89 -3.86 -35.74
C LYS A 3 57.60 -4.68 -35.58
N LEU A 4 57.55 -5.46 -34.50
CA LEU A 4 56.52 -6.42 -34.12
C LEU A 4 55.53 -5.75 -33.15
N PHE A 5 54.27 -6.15 -33.21
CA PHE A 5 53.16 -5.84 -32.29
C PHE A 5 53.57 -5.83 -30.80
N LEU A 6 53.12 -4.83 -30.05
CA LEU A 6 52.97 -4.91 -28.61
C LEU A 6 51.65 -4.23 -28.21
N ILE A 7 50.79 -5.02 -27.58
CA ILE A 7 49.63 -4.60 -26.80
C ILE A 7 50.14 -3.75 -25.63
N THR A 8 49.59 -2.55 -25.44
CA THR A 8 49.77 -1.76 -24.22
C THR A 8 48.41 -1.33 -23.71
N THR A 9 48.05 -1.93 -22.59
CA THR A 9 47.12 -1.47 -21.56
C THR A 9 47.20 0.05 -21.40
N MET A 10 46.10 0.77 -21.61
CA MET A 10 45.94 2.15 -21.12
C MET A 10 45.73 2.06 -19.60
N LEU A 11 46.81 2.29 -18.85
CA LEU A 11 46.74 2.72 -17.46
C LEU A 11 46.21 4.15 -17.46
N ALA A 12 45.04 4.37 -16.85
CA ALA A 12 44.64 5.70 -16.38
C ALA A 12 45.67 6.18 -15.36
N PHE A 13 46.39 7.24 -15.70
CA PHE A 13 47.25 7.95 -14.76
C PHE A 13 46.36 8.82 -13.88
N SER A 14 46.24 8.48 -12.61
CA SER A 14 45.78 9.42 -11.59
C SER A 14 46.87 10.49 -11.39
N ALA A 15 46.59 11.70 -11.85
CA ALA A 15 47.39 12.87 -11.49
C ALA A 15 46.73 13.51 -10.26
N THR A 16 47.22 13.18 -9.07
CA THR A 16 46.93 13.97 -7.87
C THR A 16 47.90 15.14 -7.76
N GLY A 17 47.33 16.35 -7.78
CA GLY A 17 47.80 17.53 -7.05
C GLY A 17 48.96 18.33 -7.61
N LEU A 18 48.65 19.47 -8.24
CA LEU A 18 49.46 20.69 -8.12
C LEU A 18 48.51 21.88 -7.83
N TRP A 19 48.80 22.57 -6.73
CA TRP A 19 47.95 23.57 -6.07
C TRP A 19 47.91 24.95 -6.76
N ALA A 20 46.79 25.63 -6.51
CA ALA A 20 46.45 27.06 -6.67
C ALA A 20 45.88 27.47 -8.04
N GLN A 21 44.56 27.30 -8.22
CA GLN A 21 43.86 27.97 -9.31
C GLN A 21 43.57 29.42 -8.87
N THR A 22 44.50 30.31 -9.20
CA THR A 22 44.19 31.72 -9.51
C THR A 22 44.01 31.89 -11.02
N GLY A 23 43.72 30.80 -11.72
CA GLY A 23 43.83 30.65 -13.17
C GLY A 23 42.52 30.26 -13.84
N GLY A 24 41.39 30.63 -13.26
CA GLY A 24 40.07 30.49 -13.87
C GLY A 24 39.08 31.49 -13.28
N ASP A 25 39.56 32.53 -12.60
CA ASP A 25 38.69 33.46 -11.87
C ASP A 25 37.93 34.41 -12.81
N GLU A 26 38.46 34.62 -14.01
CA GLU A 26 37.82 35.41 -15.06
C GLU A 26 37.99 34.72 -16.41
N CYS A 27 37.04 34.93 -17.33
CA CYS A 27 37.06 34.38 -18.68
C CYS A 27 38.41 34.55 -19.42
N VAL A 28 39.09 35.70 -19.24
CA VAL A 28 40.37 35.99 -19.93
C VAL A 28 41.53 35.11 -19.49
N VAL A 29 41.35 34.43 -18.36
CA VAL A 29 42.27 33.47 -17.78
C VAL A 29 41.54 32.17 -17.46
N ALA A 30 40.54 31.78 -18.24
CA ALA A 30 39.81 30.52 -18.03
C ALA A 30 40.76 29.30 -18.10
N ASP A 31 40.43 28.26 -17.35
CA ASP A 31 41.19 27.00 -17.36
C ASP A 31 40.77 26.11 -18.53
N ASP A 32 41.74 25.66 -19.33
CA ASP A 32 41.48 24.89 -20.54
C ASP A 32 41.16 23.41 -20.23
N ILE A 33 40.00 22.94 -20.67
CA ILE A 33 39.58 21.54 -20.67
C ILE A 33 39.88 20.94 -22.06
N ALA A 34 40.64 19.84 -22.07
CA ALA A 34 40.95 19.12 -23.30
C ALA A 34 39.83 18.12 -23.66
N VAL A 35 38.85 18.58 -24.44
CA VAL A 35 37.79 17.77 -25.03
C VAL A 35 38.26 17.27 -26.41
N ALA A 36 38.49 15.96 -26.56
CA ALA A 36 39.01 15.37 -27.80
C ALA A 36 38.40 13.98 -28.09
N GLY A 37 37.50 13.92 -29.07
CA GLY A 37 36.63 12.80 -29.39
C GLY A 37 35.37 12.76 -28.53
N PHE A 38 34.37 12.00 -28.96
CA PHE A 38 33.14 11.82 -28.20
C PHE A 38 33.37 10.96 -26.94
N GLY A 39 32.73 11.33 -25.84
CA GLY A 39 32.80 10.65 -24.55
C GLY A 39 32.54 11.60 -23.37
N THR A 40 32.65 11.05 -22.16
CA THR A 40 32.47 11.80 -20.91
C THR A 40 33.82 12.31 -20.37
N TYR A 41 33.86 13.59 -20.01
CA TYR A 41 35.00 14.30 -19.45
C TYR A 41 34.66 14.77 -18.05
N VAL A 42 35.46 14.38 -17.06
CA VAL A 42 35.26 14.80 -15.66
C VAL A 42 36.42 15.67 -15.22
N VAL A 43 36.12 16.87 -14.76
CA VAL A 43 37.09 17.89 -14.34
C VAL A 43 36.82 18.24 -12.90
N ALA A 44 37.85 18.11 -12.05
CA ALA A 44 37.74 18.58 -10.67
C ALA A 44 37.70 20.11 -10.66
N MET A 45 36.73 20.68 -9.95
CA MET A 45 36.51 22.12 -9.86
C MET A 45 36.40 22.58 -8.41
N THR A 46 36.82 23.82 -8.15
CA THR A 46 36.59 24.48 -6.86
C THR A 46 36.63 25.99 -7.05
N ASN A 47 35.65 26.69 -6.47
CA ASN A 47 35.64 28.14 -6.45
C ASN A 47 36.12 28.72 -5.12
N VAL A 48 36.75 27.90 -4.26
CA VAL A 48 37.31 28.37 -2.98
C VAL A 48 38.45 29.35 -3.24
N GLY A 49 38.17 30.63 -3.00
CA GLY A 49 39.11 31.72 -3.22
C GLY A 49 38.97 32.43 -4.56
N ALA A 50 37.96 32.06 -5.35
CA ALA A 50 37.52 32.83 -6.51
C ALA A 50 36.89 34.16 -6.06
N THR A 51 36.88 35.15 -6.95
CA THR A 51 36.21 36.44 -6.78
C THR A 51 35.03 36.55 -7.72
N THR A 52 34.01 37.32 -7.32
CA THR A 52 32.89 37.59 -8.23
C THR A 52 33.31 38.67 -9.23
N GLY A 53 33.32 38.33 -10.52
CA GLY A 53 33.60 39.27 -11.60
C GLY A 53 32.54 40.37 -11.78
N THR A 54 32.74 41.26 -12.78
CA THR A 54 31.70 42.23 -13.20
C THR A 54 30.92 41.73 -14.42
N ASP A 55 30.96 40.43 -14.66
CA ASP A 55 30.39 39.78 -15.83
C ASP A 55 28.85 39.78 -15.72
N PRO A 56 28.15 40.02 -16.83
CA PRO A 56 26.70 40.13 -16.83
C PRO A 56 26.03 38.84 -16.32
N ALA A 57 24.90 39.00 -15.64
CA ALA A 57 23.98 37.89 -15.36
C ALA A 57 23.36 37.40 -16.68
N PRO A 58 22.93 36.13 -16.75
CA PRO A 58 22.28 35.60 -17.95
C PRO A 58 21.10 36.47 -18.38
N SER A 59 20.97 36.63 -19.68
CA SER A 59 19.88 37.30 -20.38
C SER A 59 18.86 36.33 -20.96
N ILE A 60 19.23 35.06 -21.11
CA ILE A 60 18.32 33.95 -21.42
C ILE A 60 17.55 33.53 -20.14
N PRO A 61 16.29 33.07 -20.25
CA PRO A 61 15.55 32.53 -19.10
C PRO A 61 16.28 31.31 -18.54
N CYS A 62 16.58 31.33 -17.25
CA CYS A 62 17.25 30.24 -16.55
C CYS A 62 16.40 29.85 -15.34
N ALA A 63 15.96 28.60 -15.28
CA ALA A 63 15.22 28.09 -14.13
C ALA A 63 16.14 28.09 -12.90
N VAL A 64 15.61 28.59 -11.77
CA VAL A 64 16.26 28.58 -10.46
C VAL A 64 17.72 29.03 -10.53
N PHE A 65 18.02 30.10 -11.27
CA PHE A 65 19.38 30.66 -11.41
C PHE A 65 19.69 31.81 -10.44
N GLY A 66 20.81 31.71 -9.73
CA GLY A 66 21.12 32.52 -8.55
C GLY A 66 21.94 33.77 -8.83
N GLN A 67 22.76 34.15 -7.83
CA GLN A 67 23.63 35.32 -7.94
C GLN A 67 24.94 35.03 -8.69
N ASN A 68 25.23 33.75 -8.98
CA ASN A 68 26.45 33.27 -9.62
C ASN A 68 27.73 33.93 -9.06
N THR A 69 27.86 33.95 -7.73
CA THR A 69 28.98 34.62 -7.04
C THR A 69 30.19 33.71 -6.90
N ASP A 70 31.37 34.30 -6.78
CA ASP A 70 32.68 33.63 -6.73
C ASP A 70 32.80 32.63 -7.88
N ASP A 71 32.75 33.16 -9.10
CA ASP A 71 32.65 32.37 -10.31
C ASP A 71 34.01 31.86 -10.80
N ILE A 72 34.01 30.67 -11.38
CA ILE A 72 35.14 30.07 -12.05
C ILE A 72 34.79 29.76 -13.51
N TRP A 73 35.81 29.83 -14.35
CA TRP A 73 35.71 29.78 -15.80
C TRP A 73 36.59 28.68 -16.35
N PHE A 74 35.98 27.84 -17.18
CA PHE A 74 36.66 26.86 -18.00
C PHE A 74 36.49 27.19 -19.47
N SER A 75 37.48 26.88 -20.29
CA SER A 75 37.39 26.98 -21.76
C SER A 75 37.59 25.61 -22.39
N PHE A 76 36.91 25.31 -23.50
CA PHE A 76 37.19 24.12 -24.28
C PHE A 76 37.00 24.37 -25.77
N VAL A 77 37.67 23.55 -26.58
CA VAL A 77 37.54 23.54 -28.04
C VAL A 77 37.28 22.10 -28.47
N PRO A 78 36.03 21.73 -28.84
CA PRO A 78 35.76 20.38 -29.32
C PRO A 78 36.49 20.15 -30.64
N ASP A 79 36.91 18.90 -30.89
CA ASP A 79 37.66 18.53 -32.10
C ASP A 79 36.79 18.00 -33.25
N ALA A 80 35.47 17.92 -33.01
CA ALA A 80 34.44 17.56 -33.96
C ALA A 80 33.15 18.35 -33.65
N ASP A 81 32.23 18.40 -34.60
CA ASP A 81 30.86 18.85 -34.34
C ASP A 81 30.13 17.79 -33.49
N GLY A 82 29.27 18.23 -32.60
CA GLY A 82 28.46 17.35 -31.74
C GLY A 82 27.65 18.16 -30.73
N ALA A 83 27.16 17.51 -29.68
CA ALA A 83 26.40 18.16 -28.63
C ALA A 83 26.98 17.81 -27.26
N ILE A 84 26.87 18.75 -26.33
CA ILE A 84 27.31 18.58 -24.96
C ILE A 84 26.14 18.63 -24.00
N ASP A 85 26.14 17.71 -23.06
CA ASP A 85 25.38 17.79 -21.83
C ASP A 85 26.38 18.01 -20.69
N VAL A 86 26.08 18.93 -19.79
CA VAL A 86 27.01 19.37 -18.74
C VAL A 86 26.30 19.38 -17.41
N THR A 87 26.90 18.72 -16.42
CA THR A 87 26.37 18.61 -15.05
C THR A 87 27.45 18.86 -14.00
N THR A 88 27.06 19.50 -12.91
CA THR A 88 27.88 19.67 -11.69
C THR A 88 27.55 18.63 -10.62
N CYS A 89 26.79 17.59 -10.96
CA CYS A 89 26.46 16.49 -10.05
C CYS A 89 27.73 15.84 -9.45
N ASP A 90 27.84 15.94 -8.13
CA ASP A 90 28.92 15.37 -7.31
C ASP A 90 28.41 15.05 -5.89
N PRO A 91 28.90 14.01 -5.21
CA PRO A 91 28.53 13.73 -3.82
C PRO A 91 28.98 14.81 -2.80
N ALA A 92 29.80 15.79 -3.19
CA ALA A 92 30.12 16.94 -2.34
C ALA A 92 29.03 18.02 -2.40
N SER A 93 28.61 18.51 -1.24
CA SER A 93 27.58 19.55 -1.13
C SER A 93 28.12 20.93 -1.51
N TRP A 94 27.89 21.32 -2.76
CA TRP A 94 28.07 22.67 -3.29
C TRP A 94 26.89 23.02 -4.19
N ASP A 95 26.20 24.10 -3.84
CA ASP A 95 25.07 24.70 -4.56
C ASP A 95 25.60 25.56 -5.71
N THR A 96 25.43 25.08 -6.94
CA THR A 96 26.06 25.63 -8.15
C THR A 96 25.06 26.37 -9.04
N ASP A 97 25.56 27.37 -9.76
CA ASP A 97 24.93 27.94 -10.95
C ASP A 97 25.86 27.70 -12.15
N LEU A 98 25.34 27.24 -13.29
CA LEU A 98 26.09 26.87 -14.49
C LEU A 98 25.64 27.67 -15.72
N LEU A 99 26.59 28.17 -16.51
CA LEU A 99 26.33 28.70 -17.86
C LEU A 99 27.33 28.20 -18.89
N LEU A 100 26.85 28.14 -20.14
CA LEU A 100 27.64 27.92 -21.35
C LEU A 100 27.58 29.15 -22.27
N TYR A 101 28.74 29.55 -22.78
CA TYR A 101 28.90 30.62 -23.76
C TYR A 101 29.61 30.14 -25.02
N ASP A 102 29.15 30.61 -26.19
CA ASP A 102 30.00 30.69 -27.38
C ASP A 102 31.05 31.80 -27.16
N GLY A 103 32.31 31.37 -27.15
CA GLY A 103 33.49 32.17 -26.93
C GLY A 103 34.21 32.60 -28.20
N SER A 104 33.67 32.31 -29.39
CA SER A 104 34.31 32.58 -30.69
C SER A 104 34.69 34.07 -30.88
N GLY A 105 33.93 34.99 -30.27
CA GLY A 105 34.22 36.43 -30.19
C GLY A 105 35.21 36.85 -29.09
N GLY A 106 35.66 35.93 -28.25
CA GLY A 106 36.44 36.15 -27.03
C GLY A 106 35.60 36.76 -25.89
N CYS A 107 36.20 36.92 -24.70
CA CYS A 107 35.52 37.37 -23.48
C CYS A 107 34.85 38.76 -23.54
N GLY A 108 35.06 39.54 -24.61
CA GLY A 108 34.37 40.82 -24.83
C GLY A 108 33.08 40.71 -25.64
N ALA A 109 32.74 39.51 -26.12
CA ALA A 109 31.59 39.24 -26.99
C ALA A 109 31.08 37.80 -26.77
N LEU A 110 30.95 37.39 -25.51
CA LEU A 110 30.36 36.11 -25.14
C LEU A 110 28.88 36.09 -25.53
N LEU A 111 28.43 34.99 -26.15
CA LEU A 111 27.03 34.73 -26.46
C LEU A 111 26.55 33.56 -25.61
N GLU A 112 25.51 33.77 -24.82
CA GLU A 112 24.92 32.75 -23.94
C GLU A 112 24.19 31.69 -24.77
N LEU A 113 24.44 30.41 -24.48
CA LEU A 113 23.83 29.28 -25.17
C LEU A 113 22.91 28.46 -24.26
N ALA A 114 23.34 28.22 -23.02
CA ALA A 114 22.59 27.45 -22.04
C ALA A 114 22.92 27.90 -20.62
N CYS A 115 22.00 27.68 -19.70
CA CYS A 115 22.17 27.96 -18.28
C CYS A 115 21.29 27.04 -17.42
N SER A 116 21.71 26.81 -16.19
CA SER A 116 20.97 26.05 -15.19
C SER A 116 21.43 26.46 -13.80
N GLY A 117 20.51 26.62 -12.85
CA GLY A 117 20.87 26.77 -11.44
C GLY A 117 20.66 25.46 -10.69
N ASP A 118 19.40 25.05 -10.50
CA ASP A 118 19.05 23.76 -9.90
C ASP A 118 18.39 22.84 -10.94
N ALA A 119 19.01 21.70 -11.21
CA ALA A 119 18.47 20.65 -12.06
C ALA A 119 17.40 19.81 -11.34
N VAL A 120 16.35 19.43 -12.07
CA VAL A 120 15.22 18.62 -11.56
C VAL A 120 15.19 17.20 -12.14
N THR A 121 16.11 16.85 -13.04
CA THR A 121 15.96 15.73 -13.99
C THR A 121 16.85 14.49 -13.74
N ASN A 122 17.54 14.32 -12.60
CA ASN A 122 18.31 13.08 -12.34
C ASN A 122 18.35 12.62 -10.87
N PRO A 123 17.94 11.36 -10.54
CA PRO A 123 17.89 10.78 -9.19
C PRO A 123 19.16 9.98 -8.83
N GLY A 124 20.35 10.49 -9.19
CA GLY A 124 21.64 9.89 -8.85
C GLY A 124 22.18 10.28 -7.47
N PRO A 125 23.40 9.86 -7.08
CA PRO A 125 24.07 10.26 -5.83
C PRO A 125 24.61 11.71 -5.88
N CYS A 126 23.83 12.62 -6.47
CA CYS A 126 24.15 14.03 -6.62
C CYS A 126 23.85 14.80 -5.32
N GLN A 127 24.50 15.93 -5.11
CA GLN A 127 24.10 16.91 -4.11
C GLN A 127 22.72 17.50 -4.44
N ALA A 128 22.01 18.04 -3.45
CA ALA A 128 20.63 18.49 -3.62
C ALA A 128 20.44 19.72 -4.54
N PHE A 129 21.51 20.44 -4.87
CA PHE A 129 21.48 21.74 -5.58
C PHE A 129 22.59 21.75 -6.65
N TYR A 130 22.52 20.80 -7.58
CA TYR A 130 23.45 20.72 -8.70
C TYR A 130 22.79 21.34 -9.94
N SER A 131 23.62 21.80 -10.87
CA SER A 131 23.17 22.35 -12.14
C SER A 131 23.43 21.34 -13.25
N GLU A 132 22.48 21.21 -14.16
CA GLU A 132 22.54 20.37 -15.37
C GLU A 132 21.73 21.06 -16.45
N PHE A 133 22.19 21.02 -17.71
CA PHE A 133 21.43 21.61 -18.81
C PHE A 133 20.18 20.78 -19.11
N ASP A 134 19.04 21.45 -19.31
CA ASP A 134 17.76 20.79 -19.56
C ASP A 134 17.74 19.97 -20.85
N ALA A 135 18.62 20.31 -21.79
CA ALA A 135 18.83 19.57 -23.04
C ALA A 135 20.30 19.66 -23.49
N PRO A 136 20.79 18.66 -24.25
CA PRO A 136 22.04 18.74 -25.01
C PRO A 136 22.20 20.06 -25.78
N THR A 137 23.34 20.73 -25.61
CA THR A 137 23.64 21.96 -26.35
C THR A 137 24.65 21.70 -27.48
N VAL A 138 24.29 22.08 -28.71
CA VAL A 138 25.13 21.89 -29.90
C VAL A 138 26.42 22.71 -29.82
N VAL A 139 27.55 22.08 -30.17
CA VAL A 139 28.87 22.70 -30.25
C VAL A 139 29.58 22.32 -31.55
N THR A 140 30.23 23.30 -32.18
CA THR A 140 30.94 23.15 -33.45
C THR A 140 32.42 22.90 -33.21
N GLY A 141 32.97 21.91 -33.89
CA GLY A 141 34.38 21.55 -33.86
C GLY A 141 35.28 22.72 -34.23
N GLY A 142 36.27 23.00 -33.38
CA GLY A 142 37.24 24.08 -33.58
C GLY A 142 36.81 25.46 -33.10
N ASN A 143 35.55 25.64 -32.67
CA ASN A 143 35.12 26.85 -31.96
C ASN A 143 35.51 26.77 -30.48
N ILE A 144 35.69 27.92 -29.83
CA ILE A 144 35.99 27.99 -28.40
C ILE A 144 34.72 28.29 -27.61
N TYR A 145 34.48 27.52 -26.56
CA TYR A 145 33.35 27.66 -25.67
C TYR A 145 33.84 27.91 -24.24
N TYR A 146 33.03 28.62 -23.45
CA TYR A 146 33.33 28.87 -22.03
C TYR A 146 32.21 28.34 -21.15
N LEU A 147 32.60 27.64 -20.08
CA LEU A 147 31.71 27.26 -18.99
C LEU A 147 31.99 28.16 -17.79
N ARG A 148 30.95 28.73 -17.21
CA ARG A 148 31.01 29.57 -16.01
C ARG A 148 30.23 28.89 -14.90
N ILE A 149 30.87 28.70 -13.75
CA ILE A 149 30.26 28.05 -12.59
C ILE A 149 30.45 28.95 -11.37
N GLY A 150 29.39 29.23 -10.63
CA GLY A 150 29.46 30.00 -9.38
C GLY A 150 28.42 29.53 -8.37
N ASN A 151 28.23 30.32 -7.32
CA ASN A 151 27.29 29.99 -6.24
C ASN A 151 25.92 30.62 -6.50
N TRP A 152 24.86 29.87 -6.21
CA TRP A 152 23.49 30.39 -6.09
C TRP A 152 23.40 31.54 -5.06
N GLY A 153 24.05 31.35 -3.90
CA GLY A 153 24.02 32.26 -2.76
C GLY A 153 25.04 33.41 -2.80
N ALA A 154 25.20 34.06 -1.63
CA ALA A 154 26.16 35.16 -1.46
C ALA A 154 27.62 34.66 -1.45
N SER A 155 28.55 35.55 -1.83
CA SER A 155 30.00 35.29 -1.83
C SER A 155 30.51 34.68 -0.51
N GLY A 156 31.34 33.66 -0.63
CA GLY A 156 31.93 32.86 0.44
C GLY A 156 31.22 31.53 0.70
N SER A 157 30.17 31.19 -0.07
CA SER A 157 29.37 29.96 0.08
C SER A 157 29.86 28.78 -0.77
N GLY A 158 30.95 28.99 -1.53
CA GLY A 158 31.47 28.03 -2.49
C GLY A 158 32.20 26.82 -1.93
N GLY A 159 32.43 25.84 -2.80
CA GLY A 159 32.93 24.52 -2.47
C GLY A 159 33.88 23.92 -3.50
N ALA A 160 33.99 22.60 -3.48
CA ALA A 160 34.72 21.82 -4.46
C ALA A 160 33.84 20.66 -4.91
N GLY A 161 33.91 20.30 -6.19
CA GLY A 161 33.12 19.25 -6.80
C GLY A 161 33.71 18.81 -8.13
N ASN A 162 32.91 18.13 -8.94
CA ASN A 162 33.29 17.71 -10.29
C ASN A 162 32.35 18.33 -11.33
N LEU A 163 32.92 18.83 -12.41
CA LEU A 163 32.22 19.22 -13.63
C LEU A 163 32.30 18.03 -14.60
N THR A 164 31.15 17.51 -15.00
CA THR A 164 31.05 16.43 -15.97
C THR A 164 30.51 16.97 -17.29
N ILE A 165 31.22 16.74 -18.38
CA ILE A 165 30.82 17.10 -19.74
C ILE A 165 30.67 15.81 -20.54
N ASN A 166 29.44 15.49 -20.93
CA ASN A 166 29.13 14.42 -21.87
C ASN A 166 29.16 15.02 -23.28
N PHE A 167 30.17 14.68 -24.08
CA PHE A 167 30.25 15.12 -25.48
C PHE A 167 29.90 13.95 -26.39
N PHE A 168 28.77 14.02 -27.09
CA PHE A 168 28.30 12.94 -27.97
C PHE A 168 28.26 13.39 -29.42
N ALA A 169 28.37 12.39 -30.29
CA ALA A 169 28.17 12.59 -31.71
C ALA A 169 26.69 12.87 -31.93
N VAL A 170 26.39 14.00 -32.53
CA VAL A 170 25.09 14.25 -33.15
C VAL A 170 25.16 13.48 -34.47
N GLY A 171 24.21 12.57 -34.70
CA GLY A 171 24.10 11.88 -35.97
C GLY A 171 23.84 12.89 -37.07
N THR A 172 24.18 12.56 -38.32
CA THR A 172 23.48 13.20 -39.44
C THR A 172 22.10 12.59 -39.53
N GLU A 173 21.06 13.40 -39.61
CA GLU A 173 19.70 12.94 -39.88
C GLU A 173 19.64 12.05 -41.14
N ILE A 174 18.92 10.94 -41.06
CA ILE A 174 18.57 10.14 -42.25
C ILE A 174 17.26 10.71 -42.78
N CYS A 175 17.37 11.57 -43.79
CA CYS A 175 16.29 12.40 -44.33
C CYS A 175 15.12 11.68 -45.03
N ASP A 176 14.95 10.37 -44.82
CA ASP A 176 13.92 9.55 -45.47
C ASP A 176 13.48 8.33 -44.64
N ASP A 177 13.74 8.30 -43.33
CA ASP A 177 13.48 7.12 -42.49
C ASP A 177 12.37 7.28 -41.44
N GLY A 178 11.74 8.47 -41.37
CA GLY A 178 10.58 8.72 -40.52
C GLY A 178 10.93 8.82 -39.03
N ALA A 179 12.20 9.01 -38.69
CA ALA A 179 12.67 9.04 -37.32
C ALA A 179 13.67 10.17 -37.10
N ASP A 180 13.53 10.86 -35.98
CA ASP A 180 14.46 11.90 -35.51
C ASP A 180 15.77 11.21 -35.07
N ASN A 181 16.74 11.11 -35.98
CA ASN A 181 17.99 10.37 -35.79
C ASN A 181 19.06 11.19 -35.08
N ASP A 182 18.90 12.51 -35.03
CA ASP A 182 19.82 13.43 -34.36
C ASP A 182 19.28 14.00 -33.02
N ALA A 183 18.01 13.69 -32.73
CA ALA A 183 17.26 13.93 -31.51
C ALA A 183 17.01 15.42 -31.21
N ASP A 184 16.93 16.26 -32.24
CA ASP A 184 16.62 17.69 -32.10
C ASP A 184 15.11 18.01 -32.11
N GLY A 185 14.27 16.98 -32.31
CA GLY A 185 12.82 17.04 -32.31
C GLY A 185 12.19 17.20 -33.69
N LEU A 186 12.98 17.27 -34.75
CA LEU A 186 12.53 17.36 -36.14
C LEU A 186 12.86 16.06 -36.87
N ILE A 187 12.04 15.70 -37.87
CA ILE A 187 12.17 14.42 -38.60
C ILE A 187 12.29 14.69 -40.10
N ASP A 188 13.13 13.92 -40.79
CA ASP A 188 13.26 13.92 -42.26
C ASP A 188 13.41 15.35 -42.85
N CYS A 189 12.56 15.76 -43.81
CA CYS A 189 12.70 17.05 -44.49
C CYS A 189 12.35 18.26 -43.61
N PHE A 190 11.58 18.05 -42.54
CA PHE A 190 11.31 19.09 -41.54
C PHE A 190 12.53 19.39 -40.66
N ASP A 191 13.57 18.56 -40.75
CA ASP A 191 14.86 18.79 -40.11
C ASP A 191 15.74 19.75 -40.96
N PRO A 192 16.18 20.89 -40.40
CA PRO A 192 17.11 21.82 -41.06
C PRO A 192 18.42 21.18 -41.55
N ASP A 193 18.86 20.08 -40.94
CA ASP A 193 20.05 19.33 -41.31
C ASP A 193 19.83 18.49 -42.58
N CYS A 194 18.58 18.28 -42.99
CA CYS A 194 18.19 17.66 -44.26
C CYS A 194 18.07 18.65 -45.43
N ALA A 195 18.22 19.96 -45.20
CA ALA A 195 18.08 20.97 -46.23
C ALA A 195 19.01 20.74 -47.45
N GLY A 196 18.42 20.33 -48.57
CA GLY A 196 19.12 20.06 -49.84
C GLY A 196 19.76 18.67 -49.96
N ILE A 197 19.45 17.74 -49.05
CA ILE A 197 19.80 16.32 -49.11
C ILE A 197 18.59 15.54 -49.66
N PRO A 198 18.66 14.94 -50.86
CA PRO A 198 17.54 14.19 -51.42
C PRO A 198 17.00 13.12 -50.45
N PRO A 199 15.67 13.02 -50.25
CA PRO A 199 14.60 13.67 -51.03
C PRO A 199 14.44 15.18 -50.77
N CYS A 200 14.91 15.70 -49.64
CA CYS A 200 14.70 17.08 -49.21
C CYS A 200 15.47 18.12 -50.05
N GLY A 201 14.74 19.04 -50.65
CA GLY A 201 15.17 20.00 -51.66
C GLY A 201 13.97 20.80 -52.18
N PRO A 202 14.12 21.66 -53.20
CA PRO A 202 12.97 22.39 -53.73
C PRO A 202 11.91 21.43 -54.26
N GLU A 203 10.66 21.64 -53.88
CA GLU A 203 9.52 20.85 -54.36
C GLU A 203 9.39 20.91 -55.89
N ALA A 204 9.76 22.06 -56.47
CA ALA A 204 9.75 22.31 -57.90
C ALA A 204 10.50 21.23 -58.73
N GLY A 205 9.73 20.33 -59.34
CA GLY A 205 10.19 19.23 -60.18
C GLY A 205 10.23 17.85 -59.51
N GLN A 206 9.67 17.73 -58.30
CA GLN A 206 9.48 16.50 -57.52
C GLN A 206 8.01 16.29 -57.11
N CYS A 207 7.07 16.88 -57.85
CA CYS A 207 5.65 16.99 -57.52
C CYS A 207 4.80 15.71 -57.64
N ASP A 208 5.38 14.52 -57.51
CA ASP A 208 4.68 13.23 -57.59
C ASP A 208 5.32 12.10 -56.77
N ASP A 209 6.18 12.43 -55.79
CA ASP A 209 6.95 11.47 -55.01
C ASP A 209 6.43 11.22 -53.59
N GLY A 210 5.45 11.99 -53.13
CA GLY A 210 4.74 11.81 -51.86
C GLY A 210 5.50 12.30 -50.64
N VAL A 211 6.54 13.11 -50.84
CA VAL A 211 7.37 13.72 -49.80
C VAL A 211 7.12 15.23 -49.81
N ASP A 212 7.22 15.88 -48.65
CA ASP A 212 7.28 17.35 -48.56
C ASP A 212 8.78 17.70 -48.63
N ASN A 213 9.29 17.88 -49.85
CA ASN A 213 10.72 18.00 -50.09
C ASN A 213 11.27 19.32 -49.53
N ASP A 214 10.49 20.41 -49.46
CA ASP A 214 10.95 21.71 -48.94
C ASP A 214 10.42 22.10 -47.55
N ALA A 215 9.61 21.22 -46.96
CA ALA A 215 9.12 21.22 -45.59
C ALA A 215 8.24 22.41 -45.21
N ASP A 216 7.42 22.89 -46.15
CA ASP A 216 6.50 23.98 -45.92
C ASP A 216 5.10 23.52 -45.44
N GLY A 217 4.90 22.20 -45.35
CA GLY A 217 3.69 21.54 -44.87
C GLY A 217 2.76 21.06 -45.97
N THR A 218 3.16 21.19 -47.25
CA THR A 218 2.41 20.70 -48.40
C THR A 218 3.26 19.71 -49.21
N THR A 219 2.62 18.73 -49.86
CA THR A 219 3.32 17.67 -50.61
C THR A 219 2.84 17.64 -52.05
N ASP A 220 3.76 17.41 -52.98
CA ASP A 220 3.46 17.18 -54.39
C ASP A 220 2.58 18.30 -54.99
N CYS A 221 1.48 17.93 -55.65
CA CYS A 221 0.61 18.89 -56.33
C CYS A 221 -0.07 19.86 -55.40
N PHE A 222 -0.23 19.52 -54.12
CA PHE A 222 -0.77 20.42 -53.10
C PHE A 222 0.20 21.52 -52.67
N ASP A 223 1.43 21.48 -53.15
CA ASP A 223 2.48 22.46 -52.87
C ASP A 223 2.46 23.65 -53.85
N VAL A 224 2.58 24.86 -53.30
CA VAL A 224 2.60 26.12 -54.06
C VAL A 224 3.78 26.22 -55.03
N ASP A 225 4.89 25.56 -54.73
CA ASP A 225 6.09 25.49 -55.55
C ASP A 225 5.95 24.46 -56.69
N CYS A 226 4.91 23.63 -56.67
CA CYS A 226 4.49 22.70 -57.73
C CYS A 226 3.49 23.29 -58.74
N ILE A 227 3.05 24.53 -58.56
CA ILE A 227 2.15 25.22 -59.50
C ILE A 227 2.75 25.26 -60.91
N GLY A 228 2.07 24.56 -61.84
CA GLY A 228 2.43 24.46 -63.25
C GLY A 228 3.43 23.36 -63.59
N ASP A 229 3.71 22.43 -62.67
CA ASP A 229 4.41 21.18 -62.98
C ASP A 229 3.52 20.27 -63.86
N PRO A 230 4.06 19.64 -64.93
CA PRO A 230 3.30 18.72 -65.77
C PRO A 230 2.72 17.49 -65.05
N ALA A 231 3.22 17.14 -63.87
CA ALA A 231 2.68 16.08 -63.02
C ALA A 231 1.35 16.49 -62.37
N CYS A 232 1.18 17.79 -62.12
CA CYS A 232 0.03 18.39 -61.44
C CYS A 232 -0.92 19.06 -62.44
N PHE A 233 -1.21 18.37 -63.53
CA PHE A 233 -1.95 18.93 -64.64
C PHE A 233 -3.38 18.42 -64.63
N GLU A 234 -4.31 19.31 -64.29
CA GLU A 234 -5.75 19.08 -64.37
C GLU A 234 -6.31 19.69 -65.66
N GLY A 235 -6.36 18.90 -66.73
CA GLY A 235 -6.78 19.45 -68.02
C GLY A 235 -6.84 18.45 -69.16
N ASP A 236 -6.95 17.17 -68.85
CA ASP A 236 -7.29 16.15 -69.82
C ASP A 236 -8.40 15.21 -69.33
N ALA A 237 -8.87 14.34 -70.23
CA ALA A 237 -10.03 13.49 -69.94
C ALA A 237 -9.76 12.38 -68.91
N ALA A 238 -8.53 12.19 -68.45
CA ALA A 238 -8.21 11.26 -67.36
C ALA A 238 -8.28 11.97 -66.01
N THR A 239 -7.68 13.16 -65.91
CA THR A 239 -7.60 13.95 -64.66
C THR A 239 -8.89 14.71 -64.34
N CYS A 240 -9.69 15.05 -65.35
CA CYS A 240 -10.96 15.77 -65.12
C CYS A 240 -12.16 14.86 -64.78
N THR A 241 -11.93 13.59 -64.44
CA THR A 241 -13.02 12.64 -64.11
C THR A 241 -12.61 11.56 -63.10
N ASP A 242 -11.47 11.73 -62.42
CA ASP A 242 -10.92 10.71 -61.52
C ASP A 242 -11.10 11.01 -60.03
N GLY A 243 -11.75 12.13 -59.71
CA GLY A 243 -12.14 12.51 -58.35
C GLY A 243 -11.00 13.11 -57.54
N VAL A 244 -9.89 13.51 -58.17
CA VAL A 244 -8.69 14.04 -57.52
C VAL A 244 -8.45 15.47 -58.00
N ASP A 245 -8.08 16.36 -57.07
CA ASP A 245 -7.64 17.73 -57.38
C ASP A 245 -6.18 17.63 -57.83
N ASN A 246 -5.97 17.44 -59.13
CA ASN A 246 -4.67 17.13 -59.70
C ASN A 246 -3.78 18.37 -59.82
N ASP A 247 -4.32 19.59 -59.76
CA ASP A 247 -3.53 20.83 -59.77
C ASP A 247 -3.63 21.67 -58.48
N ALA A 248 -4.36 21.16 -57.50
CA ALA A 248 -4.50 21.64 -56.13
C ALA A 248 -4.98 23.07 -55.98
N ASP A 249 -5.79 23.55 -56.92
CA ASP A 249 -6.40 24.88 -56.84
C ASP A 249 -7.67 24.90 -55.96
N GLY A 250 -8.07 23.73 -55.44
CA GLY A 250 -9.19 23.51 -54.54
C GLY A 250 -10.47 23.09 -55.24
N ALA A 251 -10.45 22.90 -56.55
CA ALA A 251 -11.56 22.37 -57.34
C ALA A 251 -11.17 21.00 -57.94
N THR A 252 -12.15 20.10 -58.04
CA THR A 252 -11.93 18.74 -58.57
C THR A 252 -12.76 18.51 -59.82
N ASP A 253 -12.19 17.82 -60.81
CA ASP A 253 -12.87 17.34 -62.00
C ASP A 253 -13.70 18.43 -62.70
N CYS A 254 -15.02 18.25 -62.84
CA CYS A 254 -15.88 19.17 -63.57
C CYS A 254 -16.20 20.46 -62.81
N ALA A 255 -15.93 20.49 -61.49
CA ALA A 255 -15.98 21.72 -60.71
C ALA A 255 -14.74 22.61 -60.97
N ASP A 256 -13.66 22.03 -61.49
CA ASP A 256 -12.44 22.74 -61.86
C ASP A 256 -12.57 23.53 -63.18
N LEU A 257 -11.99 24.75 -63.19
CA LEU A 257 -12.10 25.66 -64.32
C LEU A 257 -11.24 25.23 -65.52
N ASP A 258 -10.10 24.60 -65.26
CA ASP A 258 -9.18 24.08 -66.27
C ASP A 258 -9.71 22.80 -66.93
N CYS A 259 -10.63 22.10 -66.27
CA CYS A 259 -11.44 21.01 -66.82
C CYS A 259 -12.64 21.43 -67.69
N SER A 260 -12.93 22.73 -67.78
CA SER A 260 -14.09 23.24 -68.52
C SER A 260 -14.10 22.84 -70.00
N GLY A 261 -15.03 21.94 -70.37
CA GLY A 261 -15.21 21.46 -71.75
C GLY A 261 -14.28 20.31 -72.16
N ILE A 262 -13.63 19.67 -71.19
CA ILE A 262 -12.70 18.55 -71.37
C ILE A 262 -13.36 17.26 -70.85
N GLY A 263 -13.21 16.16 -71.59
CA GLY A 263 -13.77 14.87 -71.16
C GLY A 263 -15.30 14.86 -71.11
N LEU A 264 -15.84 14.48 -69.94
CA LEU A 264 -17.27 14.49 -69.63
C LEU A 264 -17.73 15.87 -69.09
N CYS A 265 -16.80 16.75 -68.72
CA CYS A 265 -17.12 18.07 -68.17
C CYS A 265 -17.63 19.04 -69.23
N GLY A 266 -18.90 19.42 -69.13
CA GLY A 266 -19.68 20.16 -70.11
C GLY A 266 -21.16 20.19 -69.73
N PRO A 267 -22.08 20.58 -70.63
CA PRO A 267 -23.51 20.64 -70.31
C PRO A 267 -24.05 19.29 -69.84
N GLU A 268 -24.86 19.31 -68.78
CA GLU A 268 -25.35 18.13 -68.08
C GLU A 268 -25.95 17.05 -69.00
N ILE A 269 -25.48 15.81 -68.81
CA ILE A 269 -25.97 14.60 -69.45
C ILE A 269 -26.88 13.88 -68.46
N CYS A 270 -28.18 14.18 -68.56
CA CYS A 270 -29.24 13.81 -67.61
C CYS A 270 -29.49 12.30 -67.30
N ASP A 271 -28.61 11.38 -67.68
CA ASP A 271 -28.79 9.93 -67.47
C ASP A 271 -27.49 9.10 -67.41
N ASP A 272 -26.34 9.71 -67.12
CA ASP A 272 -25.05 9.02 -67.08
C ASP A 272 -24.40 8.92 -65.68
N GLY A 273 -25.00 9.55 -64.67
CA GLY A 273 -24.62 9.46 -63.27
C GLY A 273 -23.42 10.33 -62.90
N PHE A 274 -23.01 11.27 -63.76
CA PHE A 274 -21.92 12.21 -63.51
C PHE A 274 -22.44 13.65 -63.49
N ASP A 275 -21.91 14.46 -62.58
CA ASP A 275 -22.12 15.92 -62.55
C ASP A 275 -21.24 16.54 -63.64
N ASN A 276 -21.76 16.67 -64.85
CA ASN A 276 -20.96 17.11 -65.98
C ASN A 276 -20.71 18.62 -65.95
N ASP A 277 -21.58 19.42 -65.35
CA ASP A 277 -21.41 20.88 -65.30
C ASP A 277 -20.91 21.45 -63.96
N GLY A 278 -20.67 20.58 -62.98
CA GLY A 278 -19.91 20.85 -61.77
C GLY A 278 -20.68 21.66 -60.74
N ASP A 279 -22.01 21.63 -60.76
CA ASP A 279 -22.88 22.41 -59.87
C ASP A 279 -23.34 21.63 -58.62
N GLY A 280 -22.92 20.38 -58.50
CA GLY A 280 -23.17 19.46 -57.40
C GLY A 280 -24.42 18.60 -57.59
N LEU A 281 -25.10 18.67 -58.74
CA LEU A 281 -26.33 17.93 -59.01
C LEU A 281 -26.15 17.02 -60.24
N ILE A 282 -26.44 15.72 -60.07
CA ILE A 282 -26.32 14.75 -61.17
C ILE A 282 -27.66 14.46 -61.85
N ASP A 283 -27.62 14.19 -63.14
CA ASP A 283 -28.70 13.60 -63.93
C ASP A 283 -30.05 14.34 -63.81
N CYS A 284 -31.11 13.62 -63.41
CA CYS A 284 -32.47 14.14 -63.29
C CYS A 284 -32.70 14.88 -61.96
N PHE A 285 -31.69 14.95 -61.09
CA PHE A 285 -31.69 15.74 -59.86
C PHE A 285 -31.25 17.18 -60.12
N ASP A 286 -30.50 17.44 -61.19
CA ASP A 286 -30.30 18.80 -61.70
C ASP A 286 -31.51 19.28 -62.51
N VAL A 287 -32.51 19.79 -61.80
CA VAL A 287 -33.73 20.31 -62.44
C VAL A 287 -33.52 21.62 -63.20
N LEU A 288 -32.36 22.28 -63.03
CA LEU A 288 -32.05 23.55 -63.65
C LEU A 288 -31.52 23.33 -65.08
N ASP A 289 -30.63 22.36 -65.28
CA ASP A 289 -30.04 22.07 -66.58
C ASP A 289 -30.61 20.79 -67.24
N CYS A 290 -31.35 19.96 -66.50
CA CYS A 290 -32.18 18.85 -67.00
C CYS A 290 -33.71 19.12 -66.92
N PRO A 291 -34.30 19.77 -67.96
CA PRO A 291 -35.71 20.16 -67.93
C PRO A 291 -36.67 18.96 -67.99
N VAL A 292 -37.67 19.00 -67.10
CA VAL A 292 -38.77 18.01 -66.92
C VAL A 292 -39.23 17.37 -68.26
N GLY A 293 -38.74 16.15 -68.54
CA GLY A 293 -39.09 15.37 -69.74
C GLY A 293 -37.94 14.69 -70.50
N SER A 294 -36.66 14.98 -70.18
CA SER A 294 -35.52 14.04 -70.32
C SER A 294 -35.73 12.83 -69.37
N PRO A 295 -35.06 11.67 -69.54
CA PRO A 295 -35.55 10.36 -69.10
C PRO A 295 -36.11 10.34 -67.67
N ALA A 296 -37.27 9.70 -67.47
CA ALA A 296 -37.89 9.61 -66.16
C ALA A 296 -36.95 8.90 -65.18
N CYS A 297 -36.62 9.54 -64.05
CA CYS A 297 -35.94 8.89 -62.94
C CYS A 297 -36.65 7.56 -62.63
N PRO A 298 -35.93 6.42 -62.58
CA PRO A 298 -36.50 5.16 -62.10
C PRO A 298 -37.02 5.33 -60.65
N ALA A 299 -37.91 4.43 -60.21
CA ALA A 299 -38.36 4.38 -58.81
C ALA A 299 -37.17 4.41 -57.84
N ALA A 300 -37.36 4.93 -56.62
CA ALA A 300 -36.33 5.02 -55.57
C ALA A 300 -35.48 3.75 -55.57
N THR A 301 -34.26 3.84 -56.12
CA THR A 301 -33.38 2.69 -56.28
C THR A 301 -32.79 2.24 -54.94
N ASN A 302 -32.94 3.09 -53.93
CA ASN A 302 -32.48 2.96 -52.56
C ASN A 302 -33.55 2.54 -51.55
N ASP A 303 -34.60 1.85 -52.02
CA ASP A 303 -35.65 1.26 -51.17
C ASP A 303 -35.17 0.11 -50.26
N GLU A 304 -33.99 -0.45 -50.53
CA GLU A 304 -33.39 -1.53 -49.75
C GLU A 304 -31.93 -1.18 -49.47
N CYS A 305 -31.38 -1.65 -48.35
CA CYS A 305 -30.01 -1.34 -47.96
C CYS A 305 -28.96 -1.63 -49.05
N VAL A 306 -29.11 -2.73 -49.80
CA VAL A 306 -28.18 -3.12 -50.87
C VAL A 306 -28.16 -2.18 -52.08
N GLY A 307 -29.14 -1.27 -52.16
CA GLY A 307 -29.26 -0.25 -53.19
C GLY A 307 -29.11 1.16 -52.64
N ALA A 308 -28.54 1.33 -51.44
CA ALA A 308 -28.35 2.64 -50.81
C ALA A 308 -27.67 3.63 -51.77
N GLU A 309 -28.18 4.86 -51.80
CA GLU A 309 -27.67 5.93 -52.63
C GLU A 309 -26.42 6.55 -52.00
N ASP A 310 -25.32 6.63 -52.76
CA ASP A 310 -24.06 7.15 -52.25
C ASP A 310 -24.08 8.68 -52.18
N ILE A 311 -23.71 9.23 -51.02
CA ILE A 311 -23.46 10.65 -50.79
C ILE A 311 -21.94 10.82 -50.79
N PRO A 312 -21.35 11.50 -51.79
CA PRO A 312 -19.91 11.75 -51.81
C PRO A 312 -19.55 12.75 -50.71
N ILE A 313 -18.64 12.35 -49.81
CA ILE A 313 -18.15 13.17 -48.72
C ILE A 313 -16.64 13.38 -48.97
N ALA A 314 -16.24 14.64 -49.15
CA ALA A 314 -14.86 15.04 -49.39
C ALA A 314 -14.49 16.18 -48.42
N GLY A 315 -13.85 15.84 -47.31
CA GLY A 315 -13.48 16.76 -46.24
C GLY A 315 -14.67 17.28 -45.40
N PRO A 316 -14.41 18.21 -44.47
CA PRO A 316 -15.44 18.85 -43.66
C PRO A 316 -16.33 19.75 -44.51
N GLY A 317 -17.64 19.77 -44.23
CA GLY A 317 -18.60 20.51 -45.04
C GLY A 317 -20.05 20.20 -44.72
N VAL A 318 -20.95 20.81 -45.49
CA VAL A 318 -22.40 20.55 -45.40
C VAL A 318 -22.84 19.83 -46.67
N TYR A 319 -23.37 18.63 -46.51
CA TYR A 319 -23.83 17.77 -47.60
C TYR A 319 -25.33 17.59 -47.49
N THR A 320 -26.00 17.55 -48.64
CA THR A 320 -27.44 17.34 -48.69
C THR A 320 -27.81 16.27 -49.69
N ALA A 321 -28.76 15.41 -49.31
CA ALA A 321 -29.36 14.43 -50.20
C ALA A 321 -30.88 14.61 -50.24
N PHE A 322 -31.47 14.44 -51.43
CA PHE A 322 -32.92 14.52 -51.59
C PHE A 322 -33.58 13.21 -51.11
N MET A 323 -34.64 13.33 -50.33
CA MET A 323 -35.40 12.19 -49.81
C MET A 323 -36.73 12.06 -50.54
N ASP A 324 -37.02 10.90 -51.14
CA ASP A 324 -38.33 10.53 -51.67
C ASP A 324 -38.73 9.10 -51.26
N SER A 325 -39.51 8.98 -50.18
CA SER A 325 -40.05 7.69 -49.72
C SER A 325 -41.39 7.33 -50.38
N THR A 326 -41.89 8.10 -51.35
CA THR A 326 -43.29 7.97 -51.82
C THR A 326 -43.59 6.67 -52.55
N THR A 327 -42.56 6.01 -53.08
CA THR A 327 -42.65 4.70 -53.74
C THR A 327 -41.92 3.58 -53.01
N ALA A 328 -41.28 3.90 -51.88
CA ALA A 328 -40.56 2.97 -51.03
C ALA A 328 -41.50 2.00 -50.30
N THR A 329 -40.94 0.93 -49.77
CA THR A 329 -41.57 -0.11 -48.96
C THR A 329 -40.76 -0.29 -47.67
N LEU A 330 -41.26 -1.11 -46.73
CA LEU A 330 -40.46 -1.45 -45.55
C LEU A 330 -39.54 -2.64 -45.88
N GLY A 331 -38.24 -2.39 -45.89
CA GLY A 331 -37.20 -3.41 -46.10
C GLY A 331 -37.17 -4.48 -44.99
N ALA A 332 -36.63 -5.66 -45.31
CA ALA A 332 -36.48 -6.76 -44.34
C ALA A 332 -35.28 -6.59 -43.38
N ASP A 333 -34.55 -5.49 -43.52
CA ASP A 333 -33.33 -5.16 -42.80
C ASP A 333 -33.60 -4.91 -41.30
N PRO A 334 -32.69 -5.34 -40.42
CA PRO A 334 -32.88 -5.23 -38.98
C PRO A 334 -33.13 -3.78 -38.56
N LEU A 335 -34.12 -3.60 -37.69
CA LEU A 335 -34.34 -2.33 -36.98
C LEU A 335 -33.17 -2.08 -36.00
N PRO A 336 -32.88 -0.81 -35.65
CA PRO A 336 -31.76 -0.48 -34.77
C PRO A 336 -31.85 -1.23 -33.43
N GLY A 337 -30.73 -1.84 -33.02
CA GLY A 337 -30.60 -2.59 -31.77
C GLY A 337 -30.24 -1.73 -30.55
N ILE A 338 -29.89 -0.46 -30.78
CA ILE A 338 -29.59 0.56 -29.77
C ILE A 338 -30.88 1.25 -29.27
N THR A 339 -30.83 1.87 -28.09
CA THR A 339 -32.00 2.58 -27.53
C THR A 339 -32.11 3.96 -28.15
N CYS A 340 -33.18 4.20 -28.91
CA CYS A 340 -33.40 5.43 -29.65
C CYS A 340 -34.49 6.30 -29.01
N ALA A 341 -34.33 7.63 -29.07
CA ALA A 341 -35.34 8.57 -28.60
C ALA A 341 -36.52 8.62 -29.59
N VAL A 342 -37.73 8.33 -29.09
CA VAL A 342 -39.03 8.51 -29.78
C VAL A 342 -39.13 7.84 -31.15
N MET A 343 -38.87 6.53 -31.24
CA MET A 343 -38.93 5.80 -32.53
C MET A 343 -40.34 5.39 -32.97
N GLY A 344 -40.58 5.48 -34.28
CA GLY A 344 -41.75 4.96 -34.97
C GLY A 344 -41.55 3.59 -35.61
N GLN A 345 -41.94 3.44 -36.87
CA GLN A 345 -42.03 2.16 -37.57
C GLN A 345 -41.05 2.02 -38.75
N PHE A 346 -40.29 3.06 -39.08
CA PHE A 346 -39.44 3.11 -40.28
C PHE A 346 -40.18 2.74 -41.59
N ASP A 347 -41.49 2.97 -41.69
CA ASP A 347 -42.25 2.51 -42.87
C ASP A 347 -41.90 3.33 -44.11
N ASN A 348 -41.89 2.68 -45.29
CA ASN A 348 -41.38 3.22 -46.55
C ASN A 348 -39.97 3.80 -46.39
N ASP A 349 -39.01 2.96 -46.02
CA ASP A 349 -37.65 3.40 -45.76
C ASP A 349 -36.82 3.56 -47.02
N ILE A 350 -35.90 4.52 -46.98
CA ILE A 350 -34.92 4.79 -48.01
C ILE A 350 -33.52 4.80 -47.37
N TRP A 351 -32.53 4.45 -48.18
CA TRP A 351 -31.16 4.22 -47.72
C TRP A 351 -30.16 5.12 -48.41
N PHE A 352 -29.24 5.68 -47.64
CA PHE A 352 -28.09 6.40 -48.14
C PHE A 352 -26.81 5.73 -47.62
N SER A 353 -25.71 5.97 -48.32
CA SER A 353 -24.40 5.39 -48.06
C SER A 353 -23.37 6.49 -48.19
N PHE A 354 -22.33 6.48 -47.36
CA PHE A 354 -21.20 7.40 -47.54
C PHE A 354 -19.91 6.77 -47.02
N VAL A 355 -18.79 7.25 -47.54
CA VAL A 355 -17.44 6.91 -47.11
C VAL A 355 -16.70 8.24 -46.94
N PRO A 356 -16.36 8.66 -45.70
CA PRO A 356 -15.55 9.86 -45.53
C PRO A 356 -14.11 9.58 -45.96
N ASP A 357 -13.43 10.60 -46.46
CA ASP A 357 -12.02 10.59 -46.88
C ASP A 357 -11.06 10.94 -45.74
N VAL A 358 -11.53 11.66 -44.72
CA VAL A 358 -10.82 12.00 -43.48
C VAL A 358 -11.64 11.65 -42.24
N ASP A 359 -10.97 11.45 -41.10
CA ASP A 359 -11.63 11.20 -39.82
C ASP A 359 -12.41 12.45 -39.39
N MET A 360 -13.70 12.27 -39.10
CA MET A 360 -14.63 13.38 -38.86
C MET A 360 -15.70 13.02 -37.83
N VAL A 361 -16.43 14.03 -37.37
CA VAL A 361 -17.69 13.86 -36.65
C VAL A 361 -18.83 14.50 -37.42
N MET A 362 -19.97 13.82 -37.42
CA MET A 362 -21.13 14.15 -38.22
C MET A 362 -22.34 14.52 -37.35
N GLU A 363 -22.97 15.65 -37.69
CA GLU A 363 -24.36 15.94 -37.36
C GLU A 363 -25.26 15.60 -38.55
N ILE A 364 -26.31 14.80 -38.33
CA ILE A 364 -27.19 14.31 -39.40
C ILE A 364 -28.65 14.59 -39.03
N HIS A 365 -29.37 15.30 -39.91
CA HIS A 365 -30.77 15.65 -39.66
C HIS A 365 -31.65 15.67 -40.90
N THR A 366 -32.96 15.49 -40.69
CA THR A 366 -34.01 15.55 -41.72
C THR A 366 -34.83 16.84 -41.67
N CYS A 367 -34.24 17.91 -41.12
CA CYS A 367 -34.87 19.23 -41.04
C CYS A 367 -35.27 19.74 -42.44
N ASP A 368 -36.57 19.89 -42.68
CA ASP A 368 -37.14 20.38 -43.92
C ASP A 368 -38.48 21.13 -43.69
N PRO A 369 -38.71 22.29 -44.33
CA PRO A 369 -39.99 23.01 -44.26
C PRO A 369 -41.23 22.26 -44.81
N LEU A 370 -41.09 21.13 -45.52
CA LEU A 370 -42.17 20.36 -46.16
C LEU A 370 -42.88 19.32 -45.26
N ALA A 371 -42.48 19.22 -43.98
CA ALA A 371 -43.20 18.53 -42.90
C ALA A 371 -43.49 17.03 -43.13
N TRP A 372 -42.44 16.24 -43.32
CA TRP A 372 -42.44 14.77 -43.17
C TRP A 372 -41.96 14.37 -41.78
N ASP A 373 -42.67 13.44 -41.15
CA ASP A 373 -42.40 12.87 -39.81
C ASP A 373 -41.51 11.64 -39.96
N THR A 374 -40.22 11.84 -39.74
CA THR A 374 -39.15 10.88 -40.07
C THR A 374 -38.68 10.10 -38.86
N ASP A 375 -38.10 8.94 -39.12
CA ASP A 375 -37.25 8.18 -38.22
C ASP A 375 -35.88 8.02 -38.90
N LEU A 376 -34.78 8.25 -38.18
CA LEU A 376 -33.41 8.15 -38.70
C LEU A 376 -32.58 7.15 -37.89
N ALA A 377 -31.81 6.32 -38.59
CA ALA A 377 -30.80 5.45 -38.01
C ALA A 377 -29.52 5.46 -38.86
N VAL A 378 -28.37 5.40 -38.19
CA VAL A 378 -27.05 5.36 -38.82
C VAL A 378 -26.38 4.04 -38.45
N TYR A 379 -25.76 3.41 -39.44
CA TYR A 379 -25.06 2.14 -39.32
C TYR A 379 -23.64 2.24 -39.84
N GLU A 380 -22.74 1.50 -39.22
CA GLU A 380 -21.37 1.28 -39.67
C GLU A 380 -21.27 -0.09 -40.36
N GLY A 381 -20.66 -0.11 -41.55
CA GLY A 381 -20.42 -1.29 -42.37
C GLY A 381 -21.26 -1.35 -43.65
N ASP A 382 -20.70 -1.99 -44.68
CA ASP A 382 -21.30 -2.08 -46.01
C ASP A 382 -22.22 -3.31 -46.21
N ASP A 383 -22.02 -4.38 -45.44
CA ASP A 383 -22.85 -5.59 -45.53
C ASP A 383 -24.16 -5.45 -44.73
N CYS A 384 -25.28 -5.39 -45.45
CA CYS A 384 -26.61 -5.21 -44.88
C CYS A 384 -27.03 -6.27 -43.85
N ALA A 385 -26.39 -7.44 -43.86
CA ALA A 385 -26.66 -8.51 -42.90
C ALA A 385 -25.86 -8.37 -41.59
N THR A 386 -24.78 -7.58 -41.57
CA THR A 386 -23.81 -7.52 -40.46
C THR A 386 -23.45 -6.12 -39.99
N MET A 387 -24.02 -5.07 -40.59
CA MET A 387 -23.83 -3.68 -40.16
C MET A 387 -24.20 -3.47 -38.69
N THR A 388 -23.54 -2.50 -38.05
CA THR A 388 -23.76 -2.17 -36.63
C THR A 388 -24.45 -0.82 -36.52
N ALA A 389 -25.57 -0.74 -35.80
CA ALA A 389 -26.25 0.53 -35.56
C ALA A 389 -25.46 1.37 -34.54
N ILE A 390 -25.13 2.62 -34.90
CA ILE A 390 -24.30 3.52 -34.08
C ILE A 390 -25.07 4.74 -33.56
N ALA A 391 -26.09 5.22 -34.29
CA ALA A 391 -26.93 6.34 -33.85
C ALA A 391 -28.36 6.22 -34.37
N CYS A 392 -29.33 6.81 -33.67
CA CYS A 392 -30.72 6.87 -34.12
C CYS A 392 -31.54 7.92 -33.36
N ASN A 393 -32.53 8.48 -34.05
CA ASN A 393 -33.47 9.45 -33.48
C ASN A 393 -34.77 9.45 -34.30
N GLY A 394 -35.92 9.54 -33.64
CA GLY A 394 -37.21 9.77 -34.31
C GLY A 394 -37.59 11.24 -34.32
N ASP A 395 -37.60 11.88 -33.15
CA ASP A 395 -38.00 13.28 -33.00
C ASP A 395 -36.92 14.13 -32.33
N ALA A 396 -36.70 15.33 -32.88
CA ALA A 396 -35.87 16.38 -32.34
C ALA A 396 -36.58 17.75 -32.37
N ASN A 397 -36.11 18.67 -31.51
CA ASN A 397 -36.67 20.02 -31.39
C ASN A 397 -35.61 21.11 -31.18
N ILE A 398 -34.36 20.80 -31.55
CA ILE A 398 -33.17 21.59 -31.22
C ILE A 398 -32.93 22.67 -32.29
N LEU A 399 -32.96 22.28 -33.57
CA LEU A 399 -32.69 23.17 -34.70
C LEU A 399 -33.84 24.17 -34.96
N PRO A 400 -33.55 25.48 -34.97
CA PRO A 400 -34.54 26.52 -35.23
C PRO A 400 -34.93 26.57 -36.71
N GLY A 401 -36.23 26.54 -36.99
CA GLY A 401 -36.76 26.64 -38.37
C GLY A 401 -37.22 25.31 -38.98
N CYS A 402 -36.98 24.19 -38.30
CA CYS A 402 -37.40 22.87 -38.71
C CYS A 402 -38.89 22.59 -38.45
N GLN A 403 -39.42 21.55 -39.11
CA GLN A 403 -40.72 20.97 -38.79
C GLN A 403 -40.76 20.40 -37.37
N ILE A 404 -41.96 20.08 -36.88
CA ILE A 404 -42.16 19.71 -35.46
C ILE A 404 -41.65 18.28 -35.14
N PHE A 405 -41.53 17.42 -36.16
CA PHE A 405 -41.21 15.99 -36.05
C PHE A 405 -40.15 15.64 -37.10
N TYR A 406 -38.91 16.07 -36.87
CA TYR A 406 -37.76 15.70 -37.69
C TYR A 406 -36.80 14.90 -36.84
N SER A 407 -35.96 14.11 -37.48
CA SER A 407 -34.96 13.30 -36.82
C SER A 407 -33.62 14.00 -36.84
N HIS A 408 -32.87 13.88 -35.74
CA HIS A 408 -31.57 14.51 -35.56
C HIS A 408 -30.66 13.63 -34.72
N VAL A 409 -29.49 13.31 -35.25
CA VAL A 409 -28.40 12.69 -34.50
C VAL A 409 -27.18 13.61 -34.59
N GLN A 410 -26.47 13.74 -33.48
CA GLN A 410 -25.26 14.55 -33.36
C GLN A 410 -24.13 13.67 -32.84
N PHE A 411 -22.90 14.14 -33.02
CA PHE A 411 -21.71 13.50 -32.47
C PHE A 411 -21.47 12.07 -33.00
N VAL A 412 -21.79 11.84 -34.28
CA VAL A 412 -21.52 10.54 -34.92
C VAL A 412 -20.09 10.54 -35.45
N SER A 413 -19.17 9.92 -34.72
CA SER A 413 -17.79 9.75 -35.16
C SER A 413 -17.73 8.82 -36.38
N VAL A 414 -17.05 9.27 -37.44
CA VAL A 414 -16.87 8.53 -38.68
C VAL A 414 -15.39 8.49 -39.06
N THR A 415 -14.93 7.31 -39.47
CA THR A 415 -13.52 7.04 -39.79
C THR A 415 -13.30 7.02 -41.29
N ALA A 416 -12.22 7.65 -41.74
CA ALA A 416 -11.75 7.69 -43.11
C ALA A 416 -11.75 6.28 -43.74
N GLY A 417 -12.30 6.16 -44.94
CA GLY A 417 -12.37 4.91 -45.70
C GLY A 417 -13.37 3.88 -45.15
N THR A 418 -14.12 4.18 -44.09
CA THR A 418 -15.15 3.28 -43.54
C THR A 418 -16.51 3.60 -44.15
N THR A 419 -17.25 2.58 -44.59
CA THR A 419 -18.60 2.76 -45.16
C THR A 419 -19.64 2.87 -44.06
N TYR A 420 -20.47 3.91 -44.14
CA TYR A 420 -21.62 4.13 -43.28
C TYR A 420 -22.91 4.09 -44.10
N LYS A 421 -24.01 3.66 -43.50
CA LYS A 421 -25.35 3.67 -44.09
C LYS A 421 -26.32 4.46 -43.24
N ILE A 422 -27.15 5.28 -43.87
CA ILE A 422 -28.22 6.05 -43.22
C ILE A 422 -29.55 5.48 -43.69
N ARG A 423 -30.37 5.01 -42.75
CA ARG A 423 -31.74 4.58 -43.00
C ARG A 423 -32.69 5.68 -42.56
N ILE A 424 -33.61 6.05 -43.43
CA ILE A 424 -34.65 7.04 -43.12
C ILE A 424 -36.00 6.45 -43.46
N GLY A 425 -36.90 6.38 -42.49
CA GLY A 425 -38.26 5.89 -42.69
C GLY A 425 -39.30 6.82 -42.07
N SER A 426 -40.57 6.46 -42.21
CA SER A 426 -41.65 7.23 -41.60
C SER A 426 -42.00 6.72 -40.21
N TYR A 427 -42.33 7.63 -39.30
CA TYR A 427 -42.79 7.28 -37.95
C TYR A 427 -44.08 6.42 -37.98
N GLY A 428 -45.01 6.74 -38.89
CA GLY A 428 -46.31 6.09 -39.01
C GLY A 428 -46.44 5.11 -40.17
N LEU A 429 -47.19 4.02 -39.96
CA LEU A 429 -47.49 3.04 -41.01
C LEU A 429 -48.28 3.66 -42.18
N GLY A 430 -47.83 3.39 -43.41
CA GLY A 430 -48.40 3.85 -44.68
C GLY A 430 -48.19 5.33 -44.97
N VAL A 431 -47.31 5.99 -44.20
CA VAL A 431 -46.91 7.38 -44.40
C VAL A 431 -45.65 7.40 -45.24
N SER A 432 -45.54 8.36 -46.14
CA SER A 432 -44.33 8.66 -46.89
C SER A 432 -44.29 10.15 -47.18
N GLY A 433 -43.14 10.65 -47.57
CA GLY A 433 -42.91 12.07 -47.75
C GLY A 433 -41.72 12.36 -48.64
N LEU A 434 -41.58 13.66 -48.93
CA LEU A 434 -40.40 14.23 -49.56
C LEU A 434 -39.69 15.07 -48.50
N GLY A 435 -38.37 15.16 -48.59
CA GLY A 435 -37.60 16.04 -47.73
C GLY A 435 -36.14 16.15 -48.14
N THR A 436 -35.34 16.79 -47.29
CA THR A 436 -33.89 16.92 -47.45
C THR A 436 -33.19 16.29 -46.26
N LEU A 437 -32.26 15.38 -46.52
CA LEU A 437 -31.29 14.88 -45.56
C LEU A 437 -30.09 15.84 -45.57
N THR A 438 -29.63 16.27 -44.40
CA THR A 438 -28.43 17.11 -44.27
C THR A 438 -27.43 16.43 -43.36
N LEU A 439 -26.17 16.40 -43.79
CA LEU A 439 -25.02 15.96 -43.01
C LEU A 439 -24.09 17.16 -42.86
N LEU A 440 -23.73 17.51 -41.64
CA LEU A 440 -22.69 18.48 -41.32
C LEU A 440 -21.48 17.70 -40.82
N ALA A 441 -20.42 17.69 -41.61
CA ALA A 441 -19.17 17.01 -41.32
C ALA A 441 -18.14 18.03 -40.81
N VAL A 442 -17.52 17.75 -39.67
CA VAL A 442 -16.44 18.55 -39.12
C VAL A 442 -15.26 17.64 -38.77
N VAL A 443 -14.04 18.10 -39.05
CA VAL A 443 -12.83 17.47 -38.54
C VAL A 443 -12.68 17.90 -37.07
N PRO A 444 -12.58 16.97 -36.10
CA PRO A 444 -12.35 17.34 -34.71
C PRO A 444 -11.06 18.18 -34.61
N GLY A 445 -11.16 19.34 -33.98
CA GLY A 445 -10.06 20.29 -33.78
C GLY A 445 -10.27 21.08 -32.49
N VAL A 446 -9.27 21.87 -32.08
CA VAL A 446 -9.24 22.62 -30.81
C VAL A 446 -10.56 23.36 -30.52
N GLU A 447 -11.06 23.22 -29.30
CA GLU A 447 -12.31 23.83 -28.81
C GLU A 447 -12.43 25.35 -29.08
N ILE A 448 -13.60 25.80 -29.54
CA ILE A 448 -13.95 27.23 -29.65
C ILE A 448 -14.65 27.65 -28.36
N CYS A 449 -13.87 28.29 -27.49
CA CYS A 449 -14.22 28.53 -26.08
C CYS A 449 -15.41 29.46 -25.76
N ASP A 450 -16.20 29.89 -26.75
CA ASP A 450 -17.31 30.84 -26.55
C ASP A 450 -18.57 30.62 -27.40
N ASP A 451 -18.71 29.48 -28.11
CA ASP A 451 -19.79 29.24 -29.06
C ASP A 451 -20.90 28.28 -28.56
N GLY A 452 -20.68 27.61 -27.42
CA GLY A 452 -21.61 26.70 -26.76
C GLY A 452 -21.71 25.31 -27.39
N ILE A 453 -20.71 24.92 -28.18
CA ILE A 453 -20.64 23.65 -28.92
C ILE A 453 -19.33 22.96 -28.56
N ASP A 454 -19.42 21.67 -28.24
CA ASP A 454 -18.29 20.75 -28.04
C ASP A 454 -17.63 20.47 -29.40
N ASN A 455 -16.62 21.25 -29.78
CA ASN A 455 -15.96 21.25 -31.09
C ASN A 455 -14.88 20.17 -31.21
N ASP A 456 -14.23 19.78 -30.10
CA ASP A 456 -13.23 18.71 -30.08
C ASP A 456 -13.76 17.35 -29.60
N LEU A 457 -14.98 17.35 -29.03
CA LEU A 457 -15.82 16.19 -28.75
C LEU A 457 -15.35 15.34 -27.58
N ASP A 458 -14.70 15.97 -26.60
CA ASP A 458 -14.35 15.36 -25.33
C ASP A 458 -15.52 15.32 -24.32
N GLY A 459 -16.63 16.00 -24.64
CA GLY A 459 -17.85 16.07 -23.83
C GLY A 459 -17.97 17.33 -22.96
N LEU A 460 -17.00 18.24 -23.04
CA LEU A 460 -16.99 19.55 -22.40
C LEU A 460 -17.33 20.63 -23.43
N ILE A 461 -17.72 21.82 -22.96
CA ILE A 461 -18.08 22.94 -23.85
C ILE A 461 -17.50 24.23 -23.32
N ASP A 462 -17.07 25.11 -24.21
CA ASP A 462 -16.58 26.44 -23.89
C ASP A 462 -15.48 26.41 -22.79
N CYS A 463 -15.56 27.33 -21.83
CA CYS A 463 -14.66 27.40 -20.69
C CYS A 463 -14.71 26.19 -19.74
N LEU A 464 -15.60 25.22 -19.91
CA LEU A 464 -15.57 23.99 -19.12
C LEU A 464 -14.60 22.95 -19.71
N ASP A 465 -14.09 23.22 -20.90
CA ASP A 465 -13.12 22.43 -21.63
C ASP A 465 -11.67 22.76 -21.20
N SER A 466 -10.83 21.72 -21.14
CA SER A 466 -9.41 21.85 -20.79
C SER A 466 -8.57 22.49 -21.91
N ASP A 467 -8.99 22.36 -23.17
CA ASP A 467 -8.34 22.96 -24.33
C ASP A 467 -8.54 24.49 -24.38
N CYS A 468 -9.48 25.01 -23.60
CA CYS A 468 -9.78 26.44 -23.44
C CYS A 468 -8.93 27.18 -22.40
N PHE A 469 -7.97 26.52 -21.75
CA PHE A 469 -7.17 27.07 -20.67
C PHE A 469 -6.44 28.38 -21.02
N ALA A 470 -6.03 28.55 -22.27
CA ALA A 470 -5.30 29.74 -22.73
C ALA A 470 -6.22 30.84 -23.32
N ASP A 471 -7.53 30.60 -23.43
CA ASP A 471 -8.42 31.53 -24.11
C ASP A 471 -8.74 32.76 -23.22
N PRO A 472 -8.48 34.00 -23.71
CA PRO A 472 -8.72 35.23 -22.94
C PRO A 472 -10.19 35.51 -22.57
N SER A 473 -11.14 34.81 -23.20
CA SER A 473 -12.58 34.91 -22.91
C SER A 473 -12.96 34.18 -21.62
N CYS A 474 -12.15 33.21 -21.19
CA CYS A 474 -12.37 32.46 -19.98
C CYS A 474 -11.64 33.07 -18.78
N THR A 475 -12.37 33.26 -17.66
CA THR A 475 -11.79 33.75 -16.40
C THR A 475 -12.01 32.73 -15.31
N TYR A 476 -10.93 32.06 -14.91
CA TYR A 476 -10.95 31.03 -13.86
C TYR A 476 -10.36 31.56 -12.55
N THR A 477 -10.72 30.89 -11.47
CA THR A 477 -9.99 30.99 -10.21
C THR A 477 -9.15 29.73 -10.08
N ASP A 478 -7.83 29.85 -10.00
CA ASP A 478 -6.94 28.69 -9.80
C ASP A 478 -7.42 27.86 -8.61
N GLY A 479 -7.55 26.56 -8.81
CA GLY A 479 -8.02 25.58 -7.84
C GLY A 479 -9.54 25.40 -7.78
N ASP A 480 -10.34 26.16 -8.52
CA ASP A 480 -11.81 26.05 -8.51
C ASP A 480 -12.30 24.77 -9.21
N GLU A 481 -11.61 24.33 -10.27
CA GLU A 481 -11.92 23.10 -10.99
C GLU A 481 -10.68 22.27 -11.31
N CYS A 482 -10.90 21.00 -11.64
CA CYS A 482 -9.86 20.00 -11.87
C CYS A 482 -8.76 20.46 -12.87
N PHE A 483 -9.15 21.09 -13.98
CA PHE A 483 -8.21 21.52 -15.03
C PHE A 483 -7.43 22.80 -14.67
N VAL A 484 -7.81 23.49 -13.60
CA VAL A 484 -7.07 24.62 -13.01
C VAL A 484 -6.50 24.28 -11.63
N ALA A 485 -6.30 22.99 -11.32
CA ALA A 485 -5.83 22.55 -10.02
C ALA A 485 -4.52 23.24 -9.60
N ILE A 486 -4.40 23.56 -8.30
CA ILE A 486 -3.21 24.21 -7.73
C ILE A 486 -2.14 23.15 -7.43
N ASP A 487 -0.93 23.34 -7.92
CA ASP A 487 0.20 22.47 -7.59
C ASP A 487 0.53 22.48 -6.08
N VAL A 488 0.69 21.29 -5.51
CA VAL A 488 1.06 21.08 -4.11
C VAL A 488 2.26 20.14 -3.99
N PHE A 489 2.96 20.20 -2.85
CA PHE A 489 4.23 19.49 -2.62
C PHE A 489 4.25 18.75 -1.28
N ASP A 490 5.29 17.93 -1.07
CA ASP A 490 5.51 17.23 0.20
C ASP A 490 5.65 18.21 1.37
N GLY A 491 4.86 17.98 2.42
CA GLY A 491 4.77 18.84 3.57
C GLY A 491 3.49 19.66 3.56
N ALA A 492 3.56 20.87 4.10
CA ALA A 492 2.41 21.72 4.39
C ALA A 492 2.10 22.67 3.23
N ASN A 493 0.87 22.63 2.74
CA ASN A 493 0.32 23.48 1.69
C ASN A 493 -0.90 24.23 2.24
N ASP A 494 -1.02 25.53 2.01
CA ASP A 494 -2.19 26.29 2.45
C ASP A 494 -3.35 26.09 1.45
N TYR A 495 -4.58 26.01 1.97
CA TYR A 495 -5.78 25.94 1.15
C TYR A 495 -6.87 26.91 1.65
N ASP A 496 -7.69 27.42 0.72
CA ASP A 496 -8.87 28.23 1.00
C ASP A 496 -10.01 27.80 0.08
N THR A 497 -10.90 26.96 0.57
CA THR A 497 -12.07 26.55 -0.21
C THR A 497 -13.20 27.57 -0.19
N GLY A 498 -13.11 28.62 0.63
CA GLY A 498 -14.13 29.65 0.76
C GLY A 498 -14.26 30.57 -0.46
N ILE A 499 -13.30 30.52 -1.38
CA ILE A 499 -13.28 31.30 -2.63
C ILE A 499 -13.74 30.49 -3.85
N PHE A 500 -13.91 29.19 -3.70
CA PHE A 500 -14.30 28.27 -4.78
C PHE A 500 -15.82 28.06 -4.82
N THR A 501 -16.31 27.72 -5.99
CA THR A 501 -17.65 27.22 -6.25
C THR A 501 -17.74 25.73 -5.96
N THR A 502 -18.93 25.16 -6.09
CA THR A 502 -19.12 23.72 -5.92
C THR A 502 -19.05 23.07 -7.28
N SER A 503 -18.07 22.20 -7.47
CA SER A 503 -17.83 21.52 -8.72
C SER A 503 -19.00 20.61 -9.12
N GLY A 504 -19.21 20.50 -10.43
CA GLY A 504 -20.20 19.60 -11.04
C GLY A 504 -19.82 18.12 -10.96
N ASP A 505 -18.55 17.81 -10.69
CA ASP A 505 -18.02 16.46 -10.66
C ASP A 505 -18.58 15.64 -9.50
N ALA A 506 -19.09 14.44 -9.80
CA ALA A 506 -19.75 13.63 -8.79
C ALA A 506 -18.74 13.00 -7.81
N SER A 507 -18.91 13.25 -6.52
CA SER A 507 -18.09 12.62 -5.48
C SER A 507 -18.52 11.16 -5.26
N ASN A 508 -17.64 10.20 -5.59
CA ASN A 508 -17.86 8.78 -5.29
C ASN A 508 -17.64 8.48 -3.79
N THR A 509 -18.71 8.61 -3.01
CA THR A 509 -18.65 8.41 -1.54
C THR A 509 -18.54 6.94 -1.10
N THR A 510 -18.49 5.99 -2.03
CA THR A 510 -18.45 4.55 -1.70
C THR A 510 -17.16 4.15 -0.99
N LEU A 511 -16.06 4.86 -1.27
CA LEU A 511 -14.75 4.64 -0.66
C LEU A 511 -14.65 5.28 0.75
N CYS A 512 -15.58 6.16 1.11
CA CYS A 512 -15.47 6.98 2.31
C CYS A 512 -16.09 6.25 3.50
N PRO A 513 -15.55 6.41 4.72
CA PRO A 513 -16.18 5.84 5.90
C PRO A 513 -17.62 6.37 6.06
N ALA A 514 -18.55 5.47 6.36
CA ALA A 514 -19.97 5.82 6.35
C ALA A 514 -20.34 6.84 7.44
N GLY A 515 -21.01 7.93 7.03
CA GLY A 515 -21.58 8.92 7.94
C GLY A 515 -20.60 9.98 8.44
N VAL A 516 -19.39 10.05 7.88
CA VAL A 516 -18.37 11.08 8.19
C VAL A 516 -17.93 11.89 6.96
N PHE A 517 -18.42 11.57 5.76
CA PHE A 517 -18.25 12.38 4.55
C PHE A 517 -19.53 13.16 4.23
N GLY A 518 -19.41 14.46 3.96
CA GLY A 518 -20.55 15.36 3.81
C GLY A 518 -20.93 15.63 2.35
N GLN A 519 -21.19 16.89 2.01
CA GLN A 519 -21.60 17.30 0.66
C GLN A 519 -20.43 17.66 -0.25
N ASN A 520 -19.20 17.73 0.27
CA ASN A 520 -18.03 18.16 -0.47
C ASN A 520 -18.26 19.47 -1.24
N ASP A 521 -18.94 20.43 -0.59
CA ASP A 521 -19.39 21.69 -1.19
C ASP A 521 -18.33 22.79 -1.04
N MET A 522 -18.28 23.75 -1.98
CA MET A 522 -17.21 24.74 -2.10
C MET A 522 -15.85 24.04 -2.07
N ASP A 523 -15.49 23.39 -3.16
CA ASP A 523 -14.37 22.47 -3.23
C ASP A 523 -13.22 23.01 -4.06
N GLY A 524 -12.01 22.76 -3.57
CA GLY A 524 -10.77 23.12 -4.24
C GLY A 524 -10.03 21.89 -4.76
N TRP A 525 -9.42 22.04 -5.92
CA TRP A 525 -8.63 21.02 -6.60
C TRP A 525 -7.14 21.34 -6.54
N TYR A 526 -6.36 20.31 -6.19
CA TYR A 526 -4.91 20.42 -6.02
C TYR A 526 -4.21 19.28 -6.75
N LEU A 527 -3.19 19.59 -7.54
CA LEU A 527 -2.41 18.61 -8.30
C LEU A 527 -1.13 18.27 -7.53
N TYR A 528 -0.91 16.98 -7.29
CA TYR A 528 0.26 16.47 -6.57
C TYR A 528 0.99 15.43 -7.41
N THR A 529 2.30 15.61 -7.62
CA THR A 529 3.17 14.58 -8.20
C THR A 529 3.89 13.84 -7.08
N ALA A 530 3.68 12.53 -6.96
CA ALA A 530 4.27 11.75 -5.89
C ALA A 530 5.79 11.68 -6.02
N THR A 531 6.49 11.93 -4.92
CA THR A 531 7.96 12.00 -4.84
C THR A 531 8.63 10.65 -4.61
N ALA A 532 7.88 9.65 -4.14
CA ALA A 532 8.40 8.32 -3.80
C ALA A 532 7.33 7.22 -3.92
N ASP A 533 7.79 6.00 -4.18
CA ASP A 533 6.99 4.78 -4.05
C ASP A 533 6.78 4.48 -2.56
N ALA A 534 5.73 5.03 -1.97
CA ALA A 534 5.51 4.95 -0.53
C ALA A 534 4.02 4.97 -0.15
N GLY A 535 3.72 4.58 1.09
CA GLY A 535 2.50 5.02 1.74
C GLY A 535 2.58 6.53 2.01
N TYR A 536 1.47 7.24 1.92
CA TYR A 536 1.37 8.66 2.20
C TYR A 536 0.31 8.90 3.26
N TRP A 537 0.63 9.79 4.19
CA TRP A 537 -0.38 10.43 5.04
C TRP A 537 -0.76 11.75 4.39
N ILE A 538 -2.01 11.83 3.93
CA ILE A 538 -2.58 13.06 3.38
C ILE A 538 -3.70 13.50 4.30
N HIS A 539 -3.60 14.72 4.84
CA HIS A 539 -4.59 15.20 5.78
C HIS A 539 -4.75 16.72 5.77
N THR A 540 -5.96 17.18 6.07
CA THR A 540 -6.22 18.58 6.36
C THR A 540 -5.91 18.86 7.83
N CYS A 541 -5.59 20.10 8.17
CA CYS A 541 -5.44 20.55 9.55
C CYS A 541 -5.61 22.06 9.65
N VAL A 542 -6.33 22.49 10.68
CA VAL A 542 -6.57 23.88 11.06
C VAL A 542 -6.40 23.98 12.57
N ASN A 543 -5.32 24.62 13.01
CA ASN A 543 -5.05 24.81 14.43
C ASN A 543 -6.14 25.67 15.10
N GLY A 544 -7.06 25.04 15.81
CA GLY A 544 -8.18 25.71 16.49
C GLY A 544 -9.28 26.25 15.56
N GLY A 545 -9.36 25.75 14.31
CA GLY A 545 -10.39 26.12 13.34
C GLY A 545 -11.74 25.41 13.55
N THR A 546 -12.73 25.79 12.75
CA THR A 546 -14.08 25.18 12.73
C THR A 546 -14.47 24.62 11.36
N HIS A 547 -13.54 24.61 10.41
CA HIS A 547 -13.81 24.09 9.08
C HIS A 547 -13.83 22.56 9.14
N ASP A 548 -14.93 22.02 8.62
CA ASP A 548 -15.29 20.61 8.58
C ASP A 548 -15.04 20.17 7.14
N SER A 549 -13.83 19.66 6.91
CA SER A 549 -13.33 19.39 5.57
C SER A 549 -13.74 17.99 5.12
N ASP A 550 -13.97 17.84 3.81
CA ASP A 550 -14.08 16.57 3.13
C ASP A 550 -12.90 16.44 2.15
N LEU A 551 -12.30 15.25 2.04
CA LEU A 551 -11.11 14.98 1.23
C LEU A 551 -11.31 13.77 0.33
N ILE A 552 -10.98 13.90 -0.95
CA ILE A 552 -10.94 12.81 -1.94
C ILE A 552 -9.62 12.87 -2.70
N ILE A 553 -9.03 11.70 -2.98
CA ILE A 553 -7.82 11.53 -3.80
C ILE A 553 -8.19 10.75 -5.07
N TYR A 554 -7.74 11.23 -6.23
CA TYR A 554 -7.89 10.61 -7.54
C TYR A 554 -6.52 10.24 -8.11
N ASP A 555 -6.41 9.10 -8.78
CA ASP A 555 -5.24 8.74 -9.59
C ASP A 555 -5.35 9.41 -10.96
N PHE A 556 -4.72 10.57 -11.12
CA PHE A 556 -4.87 11.40 -12.31
C PHE A 556 -4.07 10.84 -13.49
N THR A 557 -2.92 10.22 -13.21
CA THR A 557 -2.20 9.45 -14.24
C THR A 557 -3.02 8.28 -14.77
N ALA A 558 -3.72 7.54 -13.91
CA ALA A 558 -4.63 6.47 -14.36
C ALA A 558 -5.85 7.01 -15.14
N ALA A 559 -6.27 8.25 -14.86
CA ALA A 559 -7.26 8.98 -15.65
C ALA A 559 -6.70 9.53 -16.99
N GLY A 560 -5.43 9.27 -17.32
CA GLY A 560 -4.80 9.77 -18.55
C GLY A 560 -4.39 11.24 -18.51
N GLY A 561 -4.40 11.87 -17.32
CA GLY A 561 -4.13 13.31 -17.17
C GLY A 561 -5.30 14.19 -17.59
N ASP A 562 -6.52 13.64 -17.58
CA ASP A 562 -7.72 14.28 -18.10
C ASP A 562 -8.86 14.29 -17.07
N CYS A 563 -9.47 15.47 -16.88
CA CYS A 563 -10.57 15.71 -15.96
C CYS A 563 -11.85 14.96 -16.34
N ALA A 564 -12.10 14.70 -17.63
CA ALA A 564 -13.27 13.92 -18.08
C ALA A 564 -13.24 12.47 -17.55
N ASN A 565 -12.03 11.97 -17.24
CA ASN A 565 -11.79 10.58 -16.87
C ASN A 565 -11.58 10.37 -15.36
N ILE A 566 -11.74 11.40 -14.51
CA ILE A 566 -11.49 11.26 -13.06
C ILE A 566 -12.54 10.38 -12.36
N GLN A 567 -13.75 10.27 -12.91
CA GLN A 567 -14.81 9.49 -12.31
C GLN A 567 -14.49 7.99 -12.38
N GLY A 568 -14.43 7.33 -11.21
CA GLY A 568 -14.05 5.92 -11.10
C GLY A 568 -12.56 5.69 -10.88
N ASN A 569 -11.74 6.75 -10.92
CA ASN A 569 -10.32 6.74 -10.55
C ASN A 569 -10.09 7.29 -9.13
N GLU A 570 -11.12 7.35 -8.29
CA GLU A 570 -10.96 7.68 -6.87
C GLU A 570 -10.23 6.55 -6.14
N ILE A 571 -9.22 6.88 -5.33
CA ILE A 571 -8.40 5.88 -4.63
C ILE A 571 -8.50 5.96 -3.11
N ALA A 572 -8.89 7.12 -2.56
CA ALA A 572 -9.09 7.31 -1.12
C ALA A 572 -10.01 8.49 -0.84
N CYS A 573 -10.76 8.43 0.26
CA CYS A 573 -11.47 9.60 0.78
C CYS A 573 -11.77 9.50 2.29
N ASN A 574 -11.96 10.66 2.91
CA ASN A 574 -12.30 10.80 4.33
C ASN A 574 -12.94 12.18 4.56
N GLY A 575 -13.88 12.30 5.51
CA GLY A 575 -14.36 13.61 5.98
C GLY A 575 -13.88 13.90 7.40
N ASP A 576 -14.21 13.04 8.37
CA ASP A 576 -13.69 13.14 9.74
C ASP A 576 -12.70 12.05 10.17
N SER A 577 -11.64 12.48 10.87
CA SER A 577 -10.67 11.59 11.49
C SER A 577 -10.34 11.95 12.95
N THR A 578 -9.85 10.95 13.66
CA THR A 578 -9.29 11.06 15.03
C THR A 578 -7.88 10.47 15.12
N ALA A 579 -7.30 10.08 13.98
CA ALA A 579 -6.06 9.30 13.91
C ALA A 579 -4.80 10.09 14.32
N LEU A 580 -4.77 11.40 14.08
CA LEU A 580 -3.62 12.25 14.39
C LEU A 580 -3.66 12.79 15.83
N PRO A 581 -2.64 12.51 16.66
CA PRO A 581 -2.48 13.15 17.96
C PRO A 581 -1.86 14.54 17.77
N GLY A 582 -2.67 15.59 17.64
CA GLY A 582 -2.17 16.95 17.40
C GLY A 582 -3.19 18.07 17.58
N PRO A 583 -2.78 19.35 17.44
CA PRO A 583 -3.64 20.53 17.63
C PRO A 583 -4.65 20.80 16.49
N CYS A 584 -4.89 19.83 15.60
CA CYS A 584 -5.89 19.93 14.54
C CYS A 584 -7.32 20.02 15.13
N GLN A 585 -8.23 20.62 14.38
CA GLN A 585 -9.64 20.74 14.72
C GLN A 585 -10.32 19.36 14.85
N ALA A 586 -11.56 19.30 15.33
CA ALA A 586 -12.25 18.03 15.54
C ALA A 586 -12.73 17.34 14.25
N PHE A 587 -12.80 18.08 13.14
CA PHE A 587 -13.42 17.69 11.86
C PHE A 587 -12.42 17.86 10.71
N TYR A 588 -11.29 17.17 10.81
CA TYR A 588 -10.28 17.14 9.76
C TYR A 588 -10.33 15.81 9.05
N SER A 589 -9.96 15.82 7.78
CA SER A 589 -9.90 14.62 6.95
C SER A 589 -8.49 14.05 6.97
N TYR A 590 -8.39 12.72 6.99
CA TYR A 590 -7.12 12.01 6.93
C TYR A 590 -7.29 10.74 6.10
N VAL A 591 -6.38 10.54 5.15
CA VAL A 591 -6.27 9.29 4.38
C VAL A 591 -4.85 8.75 4.45
N GLU A 592 -4.74 7.43 4.40
CA GLU A 592 -3.50 6.71 4.21
C GLU A 592 -3.61 5.95 2.89
N VAL A 593 -2.76 6.29 1.92
CA VAL A 593 -2.85 5.80 0.54
C VAL A 593 -1.45 5.49 0.02
N SER A 594 -1.30 4.45 -0.80
CA SER A 594 -0.02 4.14 -1.45
C SER A 594 0.05 4.87 -2.78
N LEU A 595 1.10 5.65 -3.00
CA LEU A 595 1.34 6.40 -4.23
C LEU A 595 2.64 5.91 -4.89
N VAL A 596 2.72 6.11 -6.20
CA VAL A 596 3.86 5.71 -7.05
C VAL A 596 4.62 6.94 -7.48
N ALA A 597 5.95 6.94 -7.31
CA ALA A 597 6.81 8.06 -7.67
C ALA A 597 6.63 8.47 -9.14
N GLY A 598 6.50 9.77 -9.40
CA GLY A 598 6.30 10.33 -10.73
C GLY A 598 4.86 10.31 -11.23
N ASN A 599 3.96 9.55 -10.62
CA ASN A 599 2.53 9.63 -10.94
C ASN A 599 1.91 10.92 -10.36
N GLN A 600 0.92 11.43 -11.06
CA GLN A 600 0.13 12.59 -10.70
C GLN A 600 -1.19 12.15 -10.05
N TYR A 601 -1.57 12.87 -9.01
CA TYR A 601 -2.77 12.65 -8.22
C TYR A 601 -3.50 13.97 -8.02
N LEU A 602 -4.82 13.95 -8.17
CA LEU A 602 -5.65 15.09 -7.80
C LEU A 602 -6.17 14.91 -6.38
N ILE A 603 -6.12 16.00 -5.62
CA ILE A 603 -6.60 16.08 -4.25
C ILE A 603 -7.74 17.10 -4.26
N ARG A 604 -8.95 16.65 -3.94
CA ARG A 604 -10.13 17.50 -3.85
C ARG A 604 -10.48 17.71 -2.39
N ILE A 605 -10.57 18.97 -1.98
CA ILE A 605 -10.92 19.37 -0.62
C ILE A 605 -12.19 20.19 -0.66
N GLY A 606 -13.27 19.72 -0.05
CA GLY A 606 -14.52 20.47 0.10
C GLY A 606 -14.97 20.56 1.54
N SER A 607 -16.25 20.87 1.75
CA SER A 607 -16.84 21.02 3.08
C SER A 607 -18.04 20.11 3.32
N TRP A 608 -18.24 19.73 4.59
CA TRP A 608 -19.34 18.84 4.98
C TRP A 608 -20.74 19.40 4.65
N SER A 609 -20.90 20.72 4.72
CA SER A 609 -22.20 21.40 4.59
C SER A 609 -22.20 22.44 3.48
N VAL A 610 -23.35 22.63 2.81
CA VAL A 610 -23.51 23.68 1.80
C VAL A 610 -23.13 25.07 2.33
N GLY A 611 -22.24 25.76 1.63
CA GLY A 611 -21.68 27.06 1.99
C GLY A 611 -20.66 26.99 3.13
N GLY A 612 -20.09 25.82 3.40
CA GLY A 612 -19.20 25.51 4.51
C GLY A 612 -17.71 25.73 4.26
N GLY A 613 -17.36 26.36 3.12
CA GLY A 613 -15.97 26.60 2.72
C GLY A 613 -15.13 27.28 3.80
N GLY A 614 -13.83 27.00 3.79
CA GLY A 614 -12.92 27.46 4.84
C GLY A 614 -11.45 27.32 4.48
N THR A 615 -10.60 27.77 5.40
CA THR A 615 -9.14 27.77 5.22
C THR A 615 -8.47 26.73 6.10
N GLY A 616 -7.35 26.19 5.63
CA GLY A 616 -6.56 25.24 6.37
C GLY A 616 -5.21 24.94 5.75
N THR A 617 -4.57 23.89 6.25
CA THR A 617 -3.33 23.35 5.72
C THR A 617 -3.54 21.91 5.27
N LEU A 618 -3.24 21.61 4.01
CA LEU A 618 -3.12 20.28 3.44
C LEU A 618 -1.69 19.78 3.66
N ASN A 619 -1.55 18.71 4.43
CA ASN A 619 -0.25 18.09 4.68
C ASN A 619 -0.14 16.78 3.88
N ILE A 620 0.90 16.66 3.05
CA ILE A 620 1.20 15.47 2.25
C ILE A 620 2.53 14.93 2.74
N VAL A 621 2.53 13.76 3.38
CA VAL A 621 3.73 13.22 4.04
C VAL A 621 4.05 11.83 3.49
N PRO A 622 5.13 11.68 2.69
CA PRO A 622 5.60 10.37 2.27
C PRO A 622 6.12 9.58 3.48
N LEU A 623 5.64 8.36 3.64
CA LEU A 623 6.13 7.39 4.61
C LEU A 623 7.30 6.62 4.01
N LEU A 624 8.40 7.33 3.72
CA LEU A 624 9.64 6.77 3.18
C LEU A 624 10.22 5.64 4.04
N CYS A 625 9.84 5.60 5.32
CA CYS A 625 10.10 4.47 6.20
C CYS A 625 8.88 4.21 7.08
N PRO A 626 8.01 3.25 6.73
CA PRO A 626 6.77 3.01 7.46
C PRO A 626 7.07 2.64 8.93
N PRO A 627 6.19 3.02 9.87
CA PRO A 627 6.39 2.68 11.27
C PRO A 627 6.36 1.17 11.48
N MET A 628 7.24 0.67 12.34
CA MET A 628 7.20 -0.73 12.74
C MET A 628 5.89 -1.06 13.45
N ALA A 629 5.36 -2.26 13.20
CA ALA A 629 4.11 -2.74 13.77
C ALA A 629 4.22 -4.17 14.31
N GLY A 630 3.31 -4.50 15.23
CA GLY A 630 3.15 -5.85 15.77
C GLY A 630 4.33 -6.37 16.60
N LEU A 631 5.11 -5.49 17.22
CA LEU A 631 6.21 -5.92 18.07
C LEU A 631 5.67 -6.71 19.28
N SER A 632 6.18 -7.93 19.43
CA SER A 632 5.89 -8.81 20.56
C SER A 632 7.18 -9.46 21.04
N SER A 633 7.17 -9.90 22.31
CA SER A 633 8.32 -10.55 22.93
C SER A 633 7.87 -11.79 23.70
N SER A 634 8.65 -12.85 23.61
CA SER A 634 8.60 -13.99 24.53
C SER A 634 9.99 -14.27 25.09
N SER A 635 10.05 -14.96 26.23
CA SER A 635 11.31 -15.40 26.85
C SER A 635 11.32 -16.93 26.95
N ASP A 636 12.48 -17.54 26.66
CA ASP A 636 12.72 -18.95 26.93
C ASP A 636 13.16 -19.10 28.39
N CYS A 637 12.36 -19.84 29.15
CA CYS A 637 12.54 -20.00 30.58
C CYS A 637 13.73 -20.87 31.00
N SER A 638 14.30 -21.63 30.06
CA SER A 638 15.44 -22.51 30.28
C SER A 638 16.76 -21.86 29.88
N THR A 639 16.76 -21.13 28.76
CA THR A 639 17.98 -20.52 28.20
C THR A 639 18.13 -19.03 28.58
N GLY A 640 17.04 -18.35 28.93
CA GLY A 640 17.00 -16.91 29.13
C GLY A 640 17.01 -16.13 27.81
N ASP A 641 16.75 -16.79 26.68
CA ASP A 641 16.69 -16.12 25.37
C ASP A 641 15.42 -15.26 25.26
N VAL A 642 15.52 -14.06 24.71
CA VAL A 642 14.35 -13.24 24.36
C VAL A 642 14.11 -13.35 22.86
N ILE A 643 12.91 -13.74 22.46
CA ILE A 643 12.48 -13.81 21.06
C ILE A 643 11.56 -12.62 20.81
N LEU A 644 11.99 -11.73 19.94
CA LEU A 644 11.20 -10.62 19.42
C LEU A 644 10.57 -11.04 18.09
N ASN A 645 9.32 -10.64 17.86
CA ASN A 645 8.62 -10.82 16.59
C ASN A 645 7.90 -9.53 16.20
N TRP A 646 7.85 -9.22 14.90
CA TRP A 646 7.14 -8.06 14.34
C TRP A 646 6.58 -8.38 12.95
N THR A 647 5.73 -7.51 12.42
CA THR A 647 5.12 -7.69 11.09
C THR A 647 6.11 -7.38 9.96
N THR A 648 6.05 -8.15 8.87
CA THR A 648 6.82 -7.89 7.63
C THR A 648 6.57 -6.48 7.11
N ASN A 649 7.65 -5.79 6.75
CA ASN A 649 7.65 -4.49 6.09
C ASN A 649 8.91 -4.38 5.19
N ALA A 650 8.92 -3.41 4.27
CA ALA A 650 10.06 -3.14 3.40
C ALA A 650 11.01 -2.14 4.06
N TYR A 651 12.00 -2.64 4.79
CA TYR A 651 13.12 -1.83 5.30
C TYR A 651 14.41 -2.21 4.57
N ASP A 652 15.43 -1.35 4.61
CA ASP A 652 16.79 -1.74 4.19
C ASP A 652 17.47 -2.57 5.29
N SER A 653 17.28 -2.13 6.54
CA SER A 653 17.75 -2.82 7.73
C SER A 653 16.84 -2.52 8.92
N ILE A 654 16.95 -3.32 9.98
CA ILE A 654 16.21 -3.13 11.22
C ILE A 654 17.20 -3.06 12.36
N GLU A 655 17.11 -2.00 13.17
CA GLU A 655 17.92 -1.84 14.38
C GLU A 655 17.18 -2.36 15.61
N ILE A 656 17.87 -3.18 16.40
CA ILE A 656 17.38 -3.68 17.69
C ILE A 656 18.18 -3.03 18.81
N LEU A 657 17.50 -2.25 19.63
CA LEU A 657 18.05 -1.65 20.83
C LEU A 657 17.50 -2.34 22.07
N ARG A 658 18.37 -2.60 23.05
CA ARG A 658 18.01 -3.06 24.38
C ARG A 658 18.48 -2.04 25.41
N ASP A 659 17.57 -1.56 26.22
CA ASP A 659 17.78 -0.51 27.22
C ASP A 659 18.44 0.75 26.61
N SER A 660 17.94 1.14 25.43
CA SER A 660 18.46 2.26 24.60
C SER A 660 19.87 2.06 24.03
N VAL A 661 20.41 0.84 24.08
CA VAL A 661 21.70 0.49 23.48
C VAL A 661 21.45 -0.39 22.26
N LEU A 662 21.96 0.01 21.09
CA LEU A 662 21.94 -0.83 19.89
C LEU A 662 22.70 -2.14 20.15
N ILE A 663 22.01 -3.27 20.07
CA ILE A 663 22.58 -4.60 20.28
C ILE A 663 22.79 -5.38 18.98
N ASP A 664 21.97 -5.12 17.96
CA ASP A 664 22.14 -5.73 16.64
C ASP A 664 21.43 -4.93 15.53
N THR A 665 21.82 -5.21 14.29
CA THR A 665 21.16 -4.73 13.06
C THR A 665 20.91 -5.91 12.14
N VAL A 666 19.63 -6.21 11.88
CA VAL A 666 19.21 -7.36 11.08
C VAL A 666 18.74 -6.92 9.69
N GLY A 667 18.54 -7.88 8.78
CA GLY A 667 18.10 -7.60 7.42
C GLY A 667 16.71 -6.98 7.41
N GLY A 668 16.44 -6.05 6.49
CA GLY A 668 15.17 -5.34 6.49
C GLY A 668 13.92 -6.19 6.20
N GLY A 669 14.11 -7.41 5.67
CA GLY A 669 13.05 -8.41 5.50
C GLY A 669 12.87 -9.37 6.69
N ASP A 670 13.69 -9.26 7.73
CA ASP A 670 13.55 -10.10 8.92
C ASP A 670 12.32 -9.72 9.74
N THR A 671 11.68 -10.71 10.34
CA THR A 671 10.46 -10.55 11.16
C THR A 671 10.64 -10.97 12.61
N THR A 672 11.84 -11.44 12.95
CA THR A 672 12.16 -11.99 14.25
C THR A 672 13.62 -11.78 14.58
N TYR A 673 13.90 -11.64 15.87
CA TYR A 673 15.25 -11.59 16.41
C TYR A 673 15.30 -12.35 17.74
N THR A 674 16.40 -13.05 17.99
CA THR A 674 16.63 -13.75 19.26
C THR A 674 17.83 -13.14 19.97
N ASP A 675 17.63 -12.65 21.18
CA ASP A 675 18.66 -12.13 22.07
C ASP A 675 19.03 -13.21 23.11
N PRO A 676 20.17 -13.90 22.95
CA PRO A 676 20.41 -15.13 23.69
C PRO A 676 20.99 -14.91 25.10
N GLY A 677 20.57 -15.77 26.04
CA GLY A 677 21.26 -16.01 27.30
C GLY A 677 21.21 -14.87 28.31
N LEU A 678 20.07 -14.18 28.41
CA LEU A 678 19.93 -13.07 29.35
C LEU A 678 19.71 -13.54 30.79
N ALA A 679 20.27 -12.78 31.72
CA ALA A 679 19.99 -12.98 33.14
C ALA A 679 18.54 -12.58 33.44
N ALA A 680 17.95 -13.20 34.47
CA ALA A 680 16.60 -12.86 34.90
C ALA A 680 16.48 -11.35 35.22
N GLY A 681 15.43 -10.71 34.69
CA GLY A 681 15.22 -9.28 34.79
C GLY A 681 14.35 -8.71 33.65
N ASN A 682 14.08 -7.41 33.72
CA ASN A 682 13.27 -6.71 32.74
C ASN A 682 14.18 -5.95 31.77
N TYR A 683 13.96 -6.15 30.47
CA TYR A 683 14.73 -5.50 29.41
C TYR A 683 13.78 -4.75 28.49
N THR A 684 14.08 -3.48 28.22
CA THR A 684 13.28 -2.67 27.31
C THR A 684 13.86 -2.78 25.92
N TYR A 685 13.14 -3.39 24.99
CA TYR A 685 13.51 -3.46 23.59
C TYR A 685 12.84 -2.35 22.80
N GLN A 686 13.61 -1.71 21.93
CA GLN A 686 13.12 -0.83 20.89
C GLN A 686 13.55 -1.41 19.54
N VAL A 687 12.61 -1.57 18.63
CA VAL A 687 12.87 -2.10 17.28
C VAL A 687 12.39 -1.07 16.27
N GLN A 688 13.26 -0.74 15.31
CA GLN A 688 13.02 0.33 14.34
C GLN A 688 13.55 -0.05 12.96
N GLY A 689 12.74 0.23 11.93
CA GLY A 689 13.15 0.09 10.54
C GLY A 689 14.04 1.25 10.12
N VAL A 690 14.99 0.98 9.23
CA VAL A 690 15.85 1.96 8.59
C VAL A 690 15.69 1.87 7.08
N CYS A 691 15.42 3.00 6.43
CA CYS A 691 15.19 3.12 5.00
C CYS A 691 15.98 4.31 4.45
N ALA A 692 16.87 4.09 3.48
CA ALA A 692 17.81 5.07 2.93
C ALA A 692 18.59 5.86 4.01
N GLY A 693 18.92 5.20 5.13
CA GLY A 693 19.60 5.82 6.27
C GLY A 693 18.70 6.65 7.21
N ASN A 694 17.40 6.76 6.91
CA ASN A 694 16.41 7.37 7.79
C ASN A 694 15.79 6.33 8.71
N ILE A 695 15.64 6.66 9.99
CA ILE A 695 14.99 5.81 10.99
C ILE A 695 13.48 6.07 10.93
N GLY A 696 12.70 5.02 10.66
CA GLY A 696 11.24 5.07 10.70
C GLY A 696 10.69 5.09 12.12
N GLY A 697 9.36 4.99 12.25
CA GLY A 697 8.73 4.85 13.58
C GLY A 697 9.18 3.58 14.31
N SER A 698 9.59 3.71 15.57
CA SER A 698 10.02 2.59 16.41
C SER A 698 8.90 2.02 17.27
N GLN A 699 8.89 0.72 17.52
CA GLN A 699 8.08 0.12 18.59
C GLN A 699 8.93 -0.23 19.80
N THR A 700 8.34 -0.15 20.99
CA THR A 700 9.01 -0.49 22.24
C THR A 700 8.21 -1.54 23.00
N ILE A 701 8.88 -2.56 23.54
CA ILE A 701 8.30 -3.58 24.40
C ILE A 701 9.22 -3.89 25.58
N VAL A 702 8.65 -4.21 26.73
CA VAL A 702 9.40 -4.72 27.88
C VAL A 702 9.31 -6.24 27.87
N ALA A 703 10.44 -6.91 27.68
CA ALA A 703 10.55 -8.35 27.85
C ALA A 703 11.00 -8.66 29.27
N ASN A 704 10.19 -9.44 30.00
CA ASN A 704 10.57 -9.98 31.29
C ASN A 704 11.24 -11.34 31.06
N VAL A 705 12.53 -11.41 31.32
CA VAL A 705 13.28 -12.66 31.29
C VAL A 705 13.15 -13.30 32.66
N ALA A 706 12.46 -14.42 32.70
CA ALA A 706 12.51 -15.35 33.80
C ALA A 706 13.33 -16.54 33.34
N ALA A 707 14.33 -16.92 34.12
CA ALA A 707 15.14 -18.10 33.86
C ALA A 707 15.18 -18.94 35.13
N TYR A 708 14.95 -20.24 34.99
CA TYR A 708 15.02 -21.20 36.09
C TYR A 708 15.73 -22.48 35.61
N GLY A 709 16.40 -23.18 36.54
CA GLY A 709 17.27 -24.33 36.27
C GLY A 709 16.55 -25.65 36.05
N GLY A 710 15.24 -25.66 35.80
CA GLY A 710 14.42 -26.86 35.68
C GLY A 710 13.82 -27.35 37.01
N GLU A 711 13.70 -26.46 38.00
CA GLU A 711 13.01 -26.72 39.25
C GLU A 711 11.54 -27.15 39.03
N THR A 712 10.98 -27.88 39.99
CA THR A 712 9.62 -28.41 39.95
C THR A 712 8.59 -27.45 40.54
N ASP A 713 9.06 -26.49 41.33
CA ASP A 713 8.25 -25.61 42.14
C ASP A 713 8.65 -24.15 41.92
N VAL A 714 7.67 -23.25 41.93
CA VAL A 714 7.91 -21.81 41.96
C VAL A 714 7.29 -21.20 43.21
N ILE A 715 8.06 -20.38 43.92
CA ILE A 715 7.57 -19.52 44.99
C ILE A 715 7.42 -18.11 44.44
N PHE A 716 6.18 -17.64 44.37
CA PHE A 716 5.85 -16.25 44.10
C PHE A 716 5.93 -15.48 45.42
N ALA A 717 7.13 -14.99 45.73
CA ALA A 717 7.45 -14.18 46.90
C ALA A 717 7.05 -12.71 46.66
N VAL A 718 5.75 -12.48 46.51
CA VAL A 718 5.17 -11.16 46.22
C VAL A 718 4.71 -10.41 47.47
N GLU A 719 4.79 -11.05 48.64
CA GLU A 719 4.67 -10.41 49.94
C GLU A 719 5.78 -9.36 50.16
N LEU A 720 5.41 -8.20 50.71
CA LEU A 720 6.39 -7.19 51.12
C LEU A 720 6.94 -7.54 52.53
N PRO A 721 8.18 -7.13 52.88
CA PRO A 721 8.78 -7.53 54.15
C PRO A 721 7.97 -7.10 55.38
N ASP A 722 7.55 -8.05 56.19
CA ASP A 722 6.88 -7.79 57.47
C ASP A 722 7.41 -8.66 58.64
N GLN A 723 6.58 -8.92 59.66
CA GLN A 723 6.98 -9.68 60.85
C GLN A 723 6.74 -11.19 60.72
N ILE A 724 5.95 -11.63 59.74
CA ILE A 724 5.63 -13.02 59.43
C ILE A 724 6.13 -13.30 58.02
N ASP A 725 7.30 -13.90 57.93
CA ASP A 725 7.96 -14.19 56.67
C ASP A 725 7.48 -15.56 56.15
N SER A 726 6.35 -15.59 55.43
CA SER A 726 5.80 -16.82 54.83
C SER A 726 6.75 -17.41 53.82
N VAL A 727 7.45 -16.58 53.05
CA VAL A 727 8.45 -17.03 52.06
C VAL A 727 9.58 -17.77 52.75
N ALA A 728 10.20 -17.21 53.78
CA ALA A 728 11.28 -17.88 54.50
C ALA A 728 10.79 -19.14 55.23
N ALA A 729 9.57 -19.12 55.79
CA ALA A 729 8.97 -20.28 56.44
C ALA A 729 8.72 -21.42 55.45
N LEU A 730 8.13 -21.12 54.29
CA LEU A 730 7.89 -22.11 53.24
C LEU A 730 9.21 -22.62 52.67
N GLN A 731 10.17 -21.74 52.35
CA GLN A 731 11.50 -22.14 51.84
C GLN A 731 12.15 -23.15 52.78
N ALA A 732 12.18 -22.86 54.09
CA ALA A 732 12.71 -23.78 55.09
C ALA A 732 11.95 -25.12 55.15
N ALA A 733 10.62 -25.08 54.98
CA ALA A 733 9.79 -26.29 54.98
C ALA A 733 9.95 -27.12 53.70
N LEU A 734 10.05 -26.49 52.53
CA LEU A 734 10.31 -27.15 51.25
C LEU A 734 11.72 -27.74 51.20
N ASP A 735 12.72 -27.00 51.68
CA ASP A 735 14.09 -27.51 51.84
C ASP A 735 14.13 -28.76 52.73
N ALA A 736 13.39 -28.74 53.85
CA ALA A 736 13.30 -29.88 54.76
C ALA A 736 12.59 -31.09 54.13
N ASN A 737 11.68 -30.86 53.17
CA ASN A 737 10.99 -31.88 52.40
C ASN A 737 11.70 -32.24 51.07
N GLY A 738 12.90 -31.69 50.81
CA GLY A 738 13.71 -32.01 49.64
C GLY A 738 13.15 -31.48 48.31
N ILE A 739 12.28 -30.48 48.35
CA ILE A 739 11.67 -29.87 47.17
C ILE A 739 12.61 -28.82 46.58
N VAL A 740 12.86 -28.90 45.28
CA VAL A 740 13.68 -27.93 44.55
C VAL A 740 12.78 -26.88 43.91
N TYR A 741 13.03 -25.62 44.23
CA TYR A 741 12.18 -24.51 43.81
C TYR A 741 12.97 -23.31 43.28
N VAL A 742 12.32 -22.52 42.44
CA VAL A 742 12.74 -21.16 42.06
C VAL A 742 11.91 -20.13 42.82
N THR A 743 12.50 -19.02 43.24
CA THR A 743 11.79 -17.92 43.90
C THR A 743 11.80 -16.68 43.01
N THR A 744 10.64 -16.04 42.85
CA THR A 744 10.47 -14.81 42.07
C THR A 744 9.66 -13.78 42.86
N THR A 745 9.97 -12.50 42.65
CA THR A 745 9.21 -11.36 43.20
C THR A 745 8.25 -10.76 42.17
N LEU A 746 8.16 -11.35 40.97
CA LEU A 746 7.20 -10.98 39.93
C LEU A 746 5.89 -11.76 40.13
N GLY A 747 4.75 -11.19 39.76
CA GLY A 747 3.49 -11.92 39.70
C GLY A 747 3.48 -13.02 38.61
N PRO A 748 2.55 -13.99 38.68
CA PRO A 748 2.41 -15.09 37.71
C PRO A 748 2.50 -14.71 36.24
N ALA A 749 1.78 -13.67 35.81
CA ALA A 749 1.78 -13.24 34.41
C ALA A 749 3.09 -12.54 34.03
N ALA A 750 3.63 -11.72 34.93
CA ALA A 750 4.87 -11.00 34.70
C ALA A 750 6.09 -11.94 34.67
N TRP A 751 6.06 -13.04 35.41
CA TRP A 751 7.11 -14.05 35.40
C TRP A 751 7.12 -14.85 34.09
N GLY A 752 5.97 -15.08 33.44
CA GLY A 752 5.91 -15.63 32.07
C GLY A 752 6.32 -17.10 31.90
N CYS A 753 6.88 -17.74 32.93
CA CYS A 753 7.32 -19.14 32.91
C CYS A 753 6.37 -20.10 33.61
N LEU A 754 5.27 -19.60 34.17
CA LEU A 754 4.26 -20.44 34.79
C LEU A 754 3.51 -21.23 33.71
N GLY A 755 3.38 -22.55 33.90
CA GLY A 755 2.87 -23.47 32.88
C GLY A 755 3.93 -24.02 31.93
N SER A 756 5.22 -23.71 32.16
CA SER A 756 6.32 -24.51 31.62
C SER A 756 6.23 -25.95 32.15
N GLY A 757 6.48 -26.94 31.28
CA GLY A 757 6.18 -28.34 31.59
C GLY A 757 6.95 -28.97 32.76
N THR A 758 7.91 -28.28 33.37
CA THR A 758 8.61 -28.79 34.57
C THR A 758 8.01 -28.26 35.87
N ILE A 759 7.29 -27.13 35.85
CA ILE A 759 6.69 -26.54 37.04
C ILE A 759 5.36 -27.26 37.33
N VAL A 760 5.37 -28.09 38.37
CA VAL A 760 4.21 -28.87 38.81
C VAL A 760 3.47 -28.20 39.96
N ARG A 761 4.12 -27.28 40.69
CA ARG A 761 3.51 -26.55 41.81
C ARG A 761 3.88 -25.07 41.83
N ALA A 762 2.88 -24.23 42.10
CA ALA A 762 3.04 -22.80 42.34
C ALA A 762 2.62 -22.44 43.76
N TRP A 763 3.50 -21.76 44.49
CA TRP A 763 3.30 -21.32 45.87
C TRP A 763 3.15 -19.79 45.89
N MET A 764 1.92 -19.31 45.99
CA MET A 764 1.57 -17.88 46.00
C MET A 764 1.61 -17.34 47.42
N MET A 765 2.67 -16.58 47.73
CA MET A 765 2.86 -15.90 49.02
C MET A 765 2.54 -14.42 48.85
N THR A 766 1.30 -14.03 49.16
CA THR A 766 0.84 -12.66 48.92
C THR A 766 0.86 -11.76 50.15
N GLY A 767 1.09 -12.31 51.34
CA GLY A 767 1.06 -11.55 52.58
C GLY A 767 -0.33 -11.03 52.97
N THR A 768 -0.37 -10.19 54.01
CA THR A 768 -1.57 -9.62 54.63
C THR A 768 -1.53 -8.08 54.66
N TYR A 769 -2.65 -7.45 55.03
CA TYR A 769 -2.73 -6.00 55.11
C TYR A 769 -1.70 -5.42 56.09
N PRO A 770 -1.04 -4.28 55.81
CA PRO A 770 -1.17 -3.44 54.62
C PRO A 770 -0.18 -3.80 53.49
N GLN A 771 0.56 -4.90 53.63
CA GLN A 771 1.73 -5.26 52.83
C GLN A 771 1.46 -6.43 51.87
N TYR A 772 0.23 -6.51 51.40
CA TYR A 772 -0.29 -7.61 50.59
C TYR A 772 -0.19 -7.33 49.09
N TYR A 773 0.02 -8.41 48.34
CA TYR A 773 -0.14 -8.46 46.89
C TYR A 773 -1.55 -8.91 46.54
N ARG A 774 -2.17 -8.27 45.55
CA ARG A 774 -3.40 -8.77 44.93
C ARG A 774 -3.10 -9.08 43.49
N ILE A 775 -3.45 -10.30 43.06
CA ILE A 775 -3.36 -10.66 41.65
C ILE A 775 -4.23 -9.72 40.82
N ASP A 776 -3.72 -9.35 39.66
CA ASP A 776 -4.47 -8.64 38.65
C ASP A 776 -5.13 -9.60 37.65
N ALA A 777 -5.83 -9.06 36.65
CA ALA A 777 -6.51 -9.89 35.66
C ALA A 777 -5.52 -10.78 34.84
N PRO A 778 -4.37 -10.27 34.36
CA PRO A 778 -3.32 -11.11 33.77
C PRO A 778 -2.86 -12.26 34.68
N ASP A 779 -2.57 -11.99 35.95
CA ASP A 779 -2.12 -13.02 36.89
C ASP A 779 -3.17 -14.13 37.06
N GLY A 780 -4.45 -13.76 37.17
CA GLY A 780 -5.55 -14.72 37.24
C GLY A 780 -5.68 -15.58 35.98
N VAL A 781 -5.42 -15.02 34.80
CA VAL A 781 -5.37 -15.80 33.54
C VAL A 781 -4.19 -16.78 33.56
N ALA A 782 -3.01 -16.34 34.00
CA ALA A 782 -1.82 -17.19 34.06
C ALA A 782 -2.00 -18.36 35.02
N LEU A 783 -2.54 -18.12 36.23
CA LEU A 783 -2.82 -19.17 37.22
C LEU A 783 -3.87 -20.16 36.73
N ALA A 784 -4.98 -19.68 36.15
CA ALA A 784 -6.02 -20.55 35.60
C ALA A 784 -5.47 -21.45 34.47
N THR A 785 -4.66 -20.89 33.59
CA THR A 785 -4.01 -21.64 32.49
C THR A 785 -3.04 -22.68 33.04
N ALA A 786 -2.30 -22.36 34.09
CA ALA A 786 -1.39 -23.30 34.76
C ALA A 786 -2.16 -24.49 35.35
N VAL A 787 -3.25 -24.22 36.08
CA VAL A 787 -4.14 -25.26 36.62
C VAL A 787 -4.72 -26.13 35.50
N GLN A 788 -5.18 -25.52 34.40
CA GLN A 788 -5.67 -26.22 33.22
C GLN A 788 -4.65 -27.19 32.60
N ASN A 789 -3.36 -26.88 32.75
CA ASN A 789 -2.25 -27.69 32.26
C ASN A 789 -1.67 -28.64 33.31
N GLY A 790 -2.29 -28.75 34.50
CA GLY A 790 -1.91 -29.68 35.55
C GLY A 790 -0.96 -29.13 36.61
N THR A 791 -0.61 -27.85 36.58
CA THR A 791 0.15 -27.21 37.67
C THR A 791 -0.76 -26.98 38.86
N SER A 792 -0.42 -27.54 40.02
CA SER A 792 -1.17 -27.33 41.25
C SER A 792 -0.79 -26.00 41.92
N VAL A 793 -1.74 -25.36 42.62
CA VAL A 793 -1.54 -24.02 43.19
C VAL A 793 -1.85 -24.01 44.68
N TYR A 794 -0.89 -23.57 45.48
CA TYR A 794 -1.12 -23.10 46.84
C TYR A 794 -1.25 -21.58 46.82
N PHE A 795 -2.31 -21.04 47.42
CA PHE A 795 -2.58 -19.61 47.51
C PHE A 795 -2.94 -19.21 48.93
N GLU A 796 -2.08 -18.41 49.56
CA GLU A 796 -2.41 -17.70 50.80
C GLU A 796 -2.71 -16.23 50.56
N ALA A 797 -3.77 -15.69 51.18
CA ALA A 797 -4.06 -14.25 51.14
C ALA A 797 -5.04 -13.77 52.23
N GLY A 798 -4.64 -12.76 53.02
CA GLY A 798 -5.52 -12.21 54.06
C GLY A 798 -6.80 -11.52 53.55
N ASP A 799 -6.71 -10.85 52.40
CA ASP A 799 -7.74 -9.91 51.94
C ASP A 799 -7.96 -9.94 50.42
N HIS A 800 -7.90 -11.14 49.85
CA HIS A 800 -8.03 -11.35 48.41
C HIS A 800 -9.49 -11.52 47.97
N TRP A 801 -10.31 -12.17 48.80
CA TRP A 801 -11.66 -12.58 48.45
C TRP A 801 -12.73 -11.67 49.06
N GLY A 802 -12.50 -11.10 50.24
CA GLY A 802 -13.56 -10.48 51.04
C GLY A 802 -13.77 -8.98 50.84
N PHE A 803 -12.71 -8.20 50.60
CA PHE A 803 -12.81 -6.74 50.52
C PHE A 803 -13.19 -6.21 49.13
N VAL A 804 -12.24 -6.20 48.19
CA VAL A 804 -12.41 -5.73 46.79
C VAL A 804 -11.86 -6.82 45.87
N HIS A 805 -12.59 -7.94 45.84
CA HIS A 805 -12.24 -9.08 45.03
C HIS A 805 -12.34 -8.74 43.53
N LEU A 806 -11.25 -9.02 42.81
CA LEU A 806 -11.21 -8.93 41.37
C LEU A 806 -11.55 -10.31 40.83
N VAL A 807 -12.69 -10.42 40.13
CA VAL A 807 -13.10 -11.68 39.51
C VAL A 807 -12.18 -11.98 38.33
N THR A 808 -11.53 -13.13 38.33
CA THR A 808 -10.60 -13.59 37.30
C THR A 808 -10.92 -15.04 36.88
N PRO A 809 -10.36 -15.54 35.76
CA PRO A 809 -10.53 -16.96 35.40
C PRO A 809 -10.03 -17.96 36.44
N TYR A 810 -9.17 -17.55 37.39
CA TYR A 810 -8.67 -18.43 38.44
C TYR A 810 -9.75 -18.79 39.48
N ASP A 811 -10.81 -17.97 39.61
CA ASP A 811 -11.91 -18.22 40.56
C ASP A 811 -12.69 -19.52 40.22
N ASP A 812 -12.60 -19.99 38.97
CA ASP A 812 -13.16 -21.30 38.57
C ASP A 812 -12.36 -22.49 39.15
N TYR A 813 -11.18 -22.24 39.72
CA TYR A 813 -10.22 -23.24 40.18
C TYR A 813 -9.74 -23.04 41.62
N ASP A 814 -10.06 -21.93 42.29
CA ASP A 814 -9.60 -21.64 43.66
C ASP A 814 -10.42 -22.35 44.76
N GLY A 815 -11.59 -22.90 44.40
CA GLY A 815 -12.48 -23.63 45.30
C GLY A 815 -13.31 -22.73 46.24
N VAL A 816 -13.27 -21.41 46.07
CA VAL A 816 -13.91 -20.44 46.97
C VAL A 816 -15.30 -20.04 46.46
N ASP A 817 -16.29 -20.08 47.36
CA ASP A 817 -17.63 -19.57 47.08
C ASP A 817 -17.68 -18.04 47.11
N GLN A 818 -17.44 -17.41 45.96
CA GLN A 818 -17.48 -15.95 45.81
C GLN A 818 -18.83 -15.33 46.23
N GLY A 819 -19.91 -16.12 46.30
CA GLY A 819 -21.23 -15.66 46.75
C GLY A 819 -21.40 -15.58 48.27
N THR A 820 -20.50 -16.17 49.05
CA THR A 820 -20.61 -16.25 50.52
C THR A 820 -19.39 -15.72 51.27
N VAL A 821 -18.36 -15.25 50.56
CA VAL A 821 -17.20 -14.61 51.19
C VAL A 821 -17.64 -13.40 52.01
N ALA A 822 -17.06 -13.26 53.20
CA ALA A 822 -17.16 -12.05 53.99
C ALA A 822 -15.77 -11.48 54.23
N ASP A 823 -15.65 -10.16 54.00
CA ASP A 823 -14.52 -9.32 54.40
C ASP A 823 -14.08 -9.64 55.82
N GLY A 824 -12.79 -9.95 55.95
CA GLY A 824 -12.18 -10.49 57.15
C GLY A 824 -12.14 -9.54 58.34
N ASP A 825 -11.55 -10.02 59.42
CA ASP A 825 -11.09 -9.19 60.54
C ASP A 825 -9.83 -9.78 61.17
N ASP A 826 -9.23 -9.05 62.11
CA ASP A 826 -7.99 -9.42 62.81
C ASP A 826 -8.23 -10.37 64.00
N SER A 827 -9.37 -11.08 64.04
CA SER A 827 -9.74 -11.92 65.20
C SER A 827 -9.22 -13.36 65.14
N PHE A 828 -8.63 -13.78 64.01
CA PHE A 828 -8.13 -15.13 63.81
C PHE A 828 -6.84 -15.37 64.59
N LEU A 829 -6.92 -16.15 65.66
CA LEU A 829 -5.76 -16.42 66.57
C LEU A 829 -5.51 -17.91 66.79
N THR A 830 -6.46 -18.75 66.43
CA THR A 830 -6.44 -20.19 66.69
C THR A 830 -7.27 -20.91 65.65
N MET A 831 -6.76 -22.02 65.13
CA MET A 831 -7.36 -22.72 64.00
C MET A 831 -7.66 -24.19 64.34
N ASN A 832 -8.77 -24.68 63.79
CA ASN A 832 -9.10 -26.10 63.78
C ASN A 832 -8.94 -26.63 62.36
N GLY A 833 -8.11 -27.66 62.21
CA GLY A 833 -7.98 -28.39 60.96
C GLY A 833 -9.14 -29.37 60.75
N ALA A 834 -9.32 -29.80 59.52
CA ALA A 834 -10.34 -30.75 59.11
C ALA A 834 -9.80 -31.76 58.10
N ASP A 835 -10.45 -32.92 58.04
CA ASP A 835 -10.24 -33.90 56.98
C ASP A 835 -11.07 -33.49 55.76
N SER A 836 -10.40 -33.26 54.63
CA SER A 836 -11.06 -32.94 53.36
C SER A 836 -11.89 -34.11 52.81
N GLY A 837 -11.53 -35.35 53.17
CA GLY A 837 -12.04 -36.57 52.55
C GLY A 837 -11.47 -36.85 51.15
N PHE A 838 -10.49 -36.05 50.70
CA PHE A 838 -9.91 -36.11 49.36
C PHE A 838 -8.38 -36.19 49.36
N GLY A 839 -7.78 -36.70 50.45
CA GLY A 839 -6.33 -36.94 50.54
C GLY A 839 -5.55 -35.89 51.33
N LEU A 840 -6.17 -34.77 51.71
CA LEU A 840 -5.60 -33.81 52.66
C LEU A 840 -6.34 -33.88 54.00
N ASP A 841 -5.67 -34.38 55.04
CA ASP A 841 -6.18 -34.41 56.42
C ASP A 841 -5.34 -33.50 57.32
N THR A 842 -5.99 -32.51 57.93
CA THR A 842 -5.39 -31.60 58.93
C THR A 842 -6.09 -31.69 60.28
N SER A 843 -7.01 -32.64 60.46
CA SER A 843 -7.90 -32.71 61.63
C SER A 843 -7.16 -32.89 62.96
N ASP A 844 -6.01 -33.55 62.94
CA ASP A 844 -5.11 -33.74 64.08
C ASP A 844 -4.38 -32.46 64.51
N LEU A 845 -4.34 -31.44 63.65
CA LEU A 845 -3.74 -30.12 63.91
C LEU A 845 -4.74 -29.13 64.55
N SER A 846 -5.88 -29.62 65.05
CA SER A 846 -6.90 -28.77 65.69
C SER A 846 -6.43 -28.12 66.99
N GLY A 847 -6.76 -26.84 67.18
CA GLY A 847 -6.34 -26.04 68.32
C GLY A 847 -4.96 -25.40 68.17
N THR A 848 -4.42 -25.39 66.96
CA THR A 848 -3.13 -24.74 66.65
C THR A 848 -3.26 -23.23 66.75
N ALA A 849 -2.24 -22.56 67.30
CA ALA A 849 -2.19 -21.11 67.38
C ALA A 849 -1.84 -20.51 66.00
N TYR A 850 -2.39 -19.34 65.70
CA TYR A 850 -1.95 -18.48 64.60
C TYR A 850 -1.18 -17.28 65.19
N ASN A 851 0.05 -17.08 64.73
CA ASN A 851 0.90 -15.97 65.11
C ASN A 851 0.74 -14.84 64.08
N GLN A 852 0.04 -13.79 64.49
CA GLN A 852 -0.18 -12.59 63.68
C GLN A 852 1.09 -11.74 63.53
N ALA A 853 1.25 -11.08 62.38
CA ALA A 853 2.31 -10.10 62.13
C ALA A 853 2.17 -8.86 63.02
N ASN A 854 0.96 -8.30 63.12
CA ASN A 854 0.64 -7.19 64.01
C ASN A 854 -0.85 -7.15 64.33
N ALA A 855 -1.20 -6.97 65.62
CA ALA A 855 -2.58 -6.73 66.02
C ALA A 855 -3.18 -5.53 65.24
N GLY A 856 -4.18 -5.82 64.43
CA GLY A 856 -4.93 -4.92 63.55
C GLY A 856 -4.56 -5.03 62.06
N SER A 857 -3.70 -5.97 61.68
CA SER A 857 -3.08 -6.05 60.35
C SER A 857 -3.33 -7.39 59.66
N ASP A 858 -3.62 -8.45 60.42
CA ASP A 858 -3.84 -9.80 59.90
C ASP A 858 -5.34 -10.03 59.63
N TRP A 859 -5.88 -9.30 58.67
CA TRP A 859 -7.27 -9.45 58.22
C TRP A 859 -7.39 -10.82 57.54
N THR A 860 -8.20 -11.72 58.11
CA THR A 860 -8.44 -13.07 57.59
C THR A 860 -9.87 -13.15 57.03
N ASP A 861 -10.01 -13.31 55.71
CA ASP A 861 -11.29 -13.50 55.05
C ASP A 861 -11.99 -14.78 55.49
N ARG A 862 -13.32 -14.72 55.45
CA ARG A 862 -14.18 -15.85 55.80
C ARG A 862 -14.67 -16.49 54.51
N ILE A 863 -14.07 -17.62 54.18
CA ILE A 863 -14.29 -18.33 52.91
C ILE A 863 -15.03 -19.65 53.13
N SER A 864 -15.83 -20.04 52.14
CA SER A 864 -16.58 -21.31 52.13
C SER A 864 -16.30 -22.08 50.84
N PRO A 865 -16.33 -23.43 50.85
CA PRO A 865 -15.99 -24.23 49.68
C PRO A 865 -17.10 -24.22 48.63
N LEU A 866 -16.74 -23.99 47.37
CA LEU A 866 -17.60 -24.18 46.20
C LEU A 866 -16.81 -24.80 45.05
N ALA A 867 -17.38 -25.83 44.45
CA ALA A 867 -16.79 -26.49 43.29
C ALA A 867 -16.96 -25.58 42.06
N GLY A 868 -15.86 -25.36 41.33
CA GLY A 868 -15.82 -24.65 40.06
C GLY A 868 -15.67 -25.58 38.86
N ALA A 869 -14.88 -25.17 37.87
CA ALA A 869 -14.66 -25.88 36.61
C ALA A 869 -13.76 -27.13 36.75
N GLY A 870 -12.97 -27.20 37.83
CA GLY A 870 -12.02 -28.28 38.09
C GLY A 870 -12.62 -29.61 38.56
N GLY A 871 -13.94 -29.74 38.74
CA GLY A 871 -14.59 -30.96 39.23
C GLY A 871 -15.34 -30.79 40.55
N PRO A 872 -15.94 -31.84 41.13
CA PRO A 872 -16.86 -31.70 42.26
C PRO A 872 -16.21 -31.76 43.67
N ASN A 873 -14.93 -32.13 43.79
CA ASN A 873 -14.34 -32.51 45.08
C ASN A 873 -13.67 -31.31 45.77
N VAL A 874 -14.45 -30.56 46.53
CA VAL A 874 -13.97 -29.41 47.31
C VAL A 874 -14.36 -29.55 48.79
N ALA A 875 -13.48 -29.17 49.70
CA ALA A 875 -13.74 -29.25 51.14
C ALA A 875 -13.04 -28.14 51.93
N GLN A 876 -13.66 -27.77 53.06
CA GLN A 876 -13.03 -26.92 54.07
C GLN A 876 -11.93 -27.71 54.80
N ILE A 877 -10.73 -27.13 54.91
CA ILE A 877 -9.60 -27.71 55.65
C ILE A 877 -9.22 -26.90 56.90
N TRP A 878 -9.54 -25.60 56.96
CA TRP A 878 -9.27 -24.76 58.13
C TRP A 878 -10.48 -23.95 58.56
N THR A 879 -10.68 -23.85 59.87
CA THR A 879 -11.72 -23.00 60.49
C THR A 879 -11.19 -22.26 61.70
N ASP A 880 -11.74 -21.08 62.01
CA ASP A 880 -11.47 -20.39 63.26
C ASP A 880 -12.01 -21.19 64.46
N SER A 881 -11.18 -21.38 65.48
CA SER A 881 -11.54 -22.27 66.59
C SER A 881 -12.59 -21.70 67.55
N VAL A 882 -12.84 -20.38 67.50
CA VAL A 882 -13.72 -19.67 68.43
C VAL A 882 -15.07 -19.36 67.78
N GLN A 883 -15.05 -18.80 66.58
CA GLN A 883 -16.18 -18.30 65.82
C GLN A 883 -16.66 -19.31 64.76
N GLY A 884 -15.81 -20.27 64.36
CA GLY A 884 -16.20 -21.40 63.51
C GLY A 884 -16.40 -21.07 62.04
N TYR A 885 -15.91 -19.92 61.55
CA TYR A 885 -15.93 -19.60 60.12
C TYR A 885 -14.76 -20.29 59.40
N GLY A 886 -14.92 -20.55 58.11
CA GLY A 886 -13.89 -21.16 57.27
C GLY A 886 -12.80 -20.18 56.86
N THR A 887 -11.56 -20.66 56.82
CA THR A 887 -10.36 -19.86 56.48
C THR A 887 -9.39 -20.57 55.53
N GLY A 888 -9.69 -21.82 55.13
CA GLY A 888 -8.85 -22.56 54.18
C GLY A 888 -9.62 -23.71 53.53
N ILE A 889 -9.46 -23.86 52.22
CA ILE A 889 -10.18 -24.78 51.34
C ILE A 889 -9.18 -25.59 50.53
N PHE A 890 -9.48 -26.87 50.34
CA PHE A 890 -8.80 -27.73 49.39
C PHE A 890 -9.76 -28.11 48.27
N TYR A 891 -9.30 -27.94 47.03
CA TYR A 891 -10.01 -28.35 45.83
C TYR A 891 -9.19 -29.44 45.11
N ALA A 892 -9.64 -30.68 45.25
CA ALA A 892 -9.10 -31.82 44.54
C ALA A 892 -9.72 -31.90 43.14
N THR A 893 -9.03 -31.37 42.15
CA THR A 893 -9.55 -31.25 40.80
C THR A 893 -9.43 -32.58 40.02
N ASP A 894 -10.30 -32.78 39.05
CA ASP A 894 -10.26 -33.93 38.15
C ASP A 894 -9.12 -33.76 37.13
N ALA A 895 -8.38 -34.83 36.83
CA ALA A 895 -7.34 -34.78 35.80
C ALA A 895 -7.91 -34.29 34.44
N PRO A 896 -7.21 -33.42 33.69
CA PRO A 896 -5.80 -33.05 33.86
C PRO A 896 -5.54 -31.83 34.75
N PHE A 897 -6.54 -31.31 35.47
CA PHE A 897 -6.39 -30.09 36.27
C PHE A 897 -5.47 -30.30 37.47
N GLY A 898 -4.68 -29.28 37.80
CA GLY A 898 -3.87 -29.23 39.03
C GLY A 898 -4.72 -28.88 40.25
N ASN A 899 -4.43 -29.52 41.38
CA ASN A 899 -5.18 -29.29 42.62
C ASN A 899 -4.88 -27.90 43.19
N THR A 900 -5.82 -27.35 43.96
CA THR A 900 -5.62 -26.04 44.61
C THR A 900 -5.88 -26.06 46.11
N ILE A 901 -5.07 -25.30 46.85
CA ILE A 901 -5.28 -24.97 48.25
C ILE A 901 -5.38 -23.46 48.36
N SER A 902 -6.52 -22.98 48.83
CA SER A 902 -6.78 -21.54 49.02
C SER A 902 -7.00 -21.27 50.50
N GLN A 903 -6.17 -20.41 51.11
CA GLN A 903 -6.28 -20.08 52.52
C GLN A 903 -6.13 -18.59 52.78
N SER A 904 -6.83 -18.09 53.79
CA SER A 904 -6.89 -16.66 54.08
C SER A 904 -5.94 -16.19 55.19
N TRP A 905 -4.95 -17.01 55.52
CA TRP A 905 -3.98 -16.72 56.56
C TRP A 905 -2.59 -17.14 56.07
N GLU A 906 -1.54 -16.53 56.64
CA GLU A 906 -0.15 -16.69 56.22
C GLU A 906 0.49 -17.96 56.79
N PHE A 907 1.11 -18.76 55.94
CA PHE A 907 1.87 -19.96 56.28
C PHE A 907 2.90 -19.68 57.38
N GLY A 908 3.60 -18.54 57.29
CA GLY A 908 4.56 -18.10 58.29
C GLY A 908 3.96 -17.93 59.70
N GLY A 909 2.65 -17.65 59.78
CA GLY A 909 1.91 -17.49 61.01
C GLY A 909 1.46 -18.81 61.65
N PHE A 910 1.59 -19.95 60.96
CA PHE A 910 1.21 -21.26 61.51
C PHE A 910 2.05 -21.61 62.75
N GLY A 911 1.40 -21.74 63.92
CA GLY A 911 2.07 -22.03 65.19
C GLY A 911 2.38 -23.51 65.44
N GLY A 912 2.06 -24.39 64.49
CA GLY A 912 2.37 -25.83 64.54
C GLY A 912 3.70 -26.16 63.86
N ASP A 913 3.88 -27.42 63.48
CA ASP A 913 5.05 -27.85 62.69
C ASP A 913 4.84 -27.52 61.21
N GLN A 914 5.49 -26.45 60.74
CA GLN A 914 5.42 -26.00 59.35
C GLN A 914 6.01 -27.02 58.36
N VAL A 915 6.98 -27.85 58.79
CA VAL A 915 7.56 -28.88 57.92
C VAL A 915 6.54 -29.99 57.67
N ASP A 916 5.82 -30.42 58.71
CA ASP A 916 4.73 -31.40 58.60
C ASP A 916 3.58 -30.86 57.75
N LEU A 917 3.18 -29.59 57.96
CA LEU A 917 2.12 -28.98 57.18
C LEU A 917 2.47 -28.89 55.69
N ALA A 918 3.69 -28.45 55.36
CA ALA A 918 4.16 -28.41 53.99
C ALA A 918 4.17 -29.81 53.34
N ALA A 919 4.60 -30.85 54.06
CA ALA A 919 4.57 -32.23 53.57
C ALA A 919 3.16 -32.66 53.15
N ARG A 920 2.15 -32.33 53.96
CA ARG A 920 0.74 -32.61 53.65
C ARG A 920 0.26 -31.84 52.42
N TYR A 921 0.64 -30.57 52.30
CA TYR A 921 0.30 -29.76 51.13
C TYR A 921 0.98 -30.24 49.85
N ILE A 922 2.26 -30.62 49.90
CA ILE A 922 3.00 -31.21 48.78
C ILE A 922 2.27 -32.47 48.28
N ALA A 923 1.91 -33.37 49.19
CA ALA A 923 1.17 -34.60 48.88
C ALA A 923 -0.18 -34.30 48.20
N ALA A 924 -0.94 -33.35 48.76
CA ALA A 924 -2.25 -32.96 48.25
C ALA A 924 -2.18 -32.27 46.87
N LEU A 925 -1.10 -31.53 46.59
CA LEU A 925 -0.89 -30.78 45.35
C LEU A 925 -0.21 -31.61 44.25
N GLY A 926 -0.17 -32.94 44.35
CA GLY A 926 0.16 -33.80 43.22
C GLY A 926 1.63 -33.87 42.83
N GLY A 927 2.53 -34.15 43.78
CA GLY A 927 3.82 -34.73 43.47
C GLY A 927 4.44 -35.47 44.64
N GLY A 928 5.21 -36.52 44.32
CA GLY A 928 6.01 -37.31 45.26
C GLY A 928 6.82 -36.41 46.19
N GLY A 929 6.81 -36.78 47.46
CA GLY A 929 6.94 -35.86 48.60
C GLY A 929 5.79 -35.96 49.60
N GLY A 930 4.97 -37.01 49.51
CA GLY A 930 4.24 -37.49 50.67
C GLY A 930 5.22 -37.71 51.84
N PRO A 931 4.77 -37.63 53.11
CA PRO A 931 5.65 -37.90 54.23
C PRO A 931 6.31 -39.24 53.94
N ILE A 932 7.65 -39.25 53.88
CA ILE A 932 8.48 -40.45 53.78
C ILE A 932 7.73 -41.61 54.42
N GLY A 933 7.16 -42.46 53.57
CA GLY A 933 6.43 -43.64 54.04
C GLY A 933 7.35 -44.38 55.01
N PRO A 934 6.79 -45.12 55.98
CA PRO A 934 7.61 -45.94 56.87
C PRO A 934 8.58 -46.74 56.00
N PHE A 935 9.87 -46.69 56.36
CA PHE A 935 10.90 -47.45 55.66
C PHE A 935 10.39 -48.88 55.42
N PHE A 936 10.67 -49.44 54.25
CA PHE A 936 10.25 -50.80 53.96
C PHE A 936 11.36 -51.58 53.28
N GLY A 937 11.19 -52.90 53.20
CA GLY A 937 12.05 -53.77 52.41
C GLY A 937 11.25 -54.39 51.26
N ARG A 938 11.64 -54.10 50.01
CA ARG A 938 10.97 -54.58 48.81
C ARG A 938 11.04 -56.10 48.71
N GLY A 939 9.88 -56.74 48.54
CA GLY A 939 9.74 -58.19 48.44
C GLY A 939 9.27 -58.90 49.72
N ASP A 940 9.22 -58.24 50.88
CA ASP A 940 8.66 -58.78 52.13
C ASP A 940 7.17 -58.40 52.27
N CYS A 941 6.35 -58.93 51.35
CA CYS A 941 4.94 -58.55 51.21
C CYS A 941 4.08 -58.90 52.44
N ASN A 942 4.48 -59.90 53.24
CA ASN A 942 3.76 -60.26 54.46
C ASN A 942 4.24 -59.48 55.71
N ALA A 943 5.26 -58.63 55.55
CA ALA A 943 5.89 -57.80 56.57
C ALA A 943 6.34 -58.58 57.82
N ASP A 944 6.93 -59.76 57.62
CA ASP A 944 7.47 -60.61 58.69
C ASP A 944 8.98 -60.41 58.97
N GLY A 945 9.63 -59.54 58.18
CA GLY A 945 11.03 -59.16 58.28
C GLY A 945 11.96 -60.07 57.51
N GLY A 946 11.46 -60.93 56.61
CA GLY A 946 12.30 -61.83 55.85
C GLY A 946 11.78 -62.17 54.45
N PHE A 947 12.59 -61.89 53.43
CA PHE A 947 12.32 -62.28 52.05
C PHE A 947 12.40 -63.79 51.81
N ASN A 948 11.25 -64.44 51.66
CA ASN A 948 11.15 -65.89 51.49
C ASN A 948 9.89 -66.33 50.70
N ILE A 949 9.64 -67.64 50.64
CA ILE A 949 8.52 -68.18 49.86
C ILE A 949 7.15 -67.77 50.42
N ALA A 950 7.08 -67.39 51.70
CA ALA A 950 5.86 -66.91 52.32
C ALA A 950 5.35 -65.63 51.65
N ASP A 951 6.24 -64.75 51.19
CA ASP A 951 5.90 -63.50 50.52
C ASP A 951 5.20 -63.72 49.19
N ALA A 952 5.78 -64.57 48.32
CA ALA A 952 5.14 -64.93 47.06
C ALA A 952 3.78 -65.61 47.26
N ILE A 953 3.64 -66.44 48.31
CA ILE A 953 2.35 -67.06 48.65
C ILE A 953 1.36 -65.99 49.12
N PHE A 954 1.82 -65.02 49.91
CA PHE A 954 1.00 -63.92 50.42
C PHE A 954 0.49 -63.03 49.28
N THR A 955 1.35 -62.61 48.35
CA THR A 955 0.98 -61.86 47.14
C THR A 955 -0.06 -62.63 46.31
N LEU A 956 0.17 -63.92 46.04
CA LEU A 956 -0.80 -64.74 45.27
C LEU A 956 -2.11 -64.97 46.02
N ALA A 957 -2.07 -65.08 47.35
CA ALA A 957 -3.27 -65.23 48.16
C ALA A 957 -4.12 -63.95 48.15
N ALA A 958 -3.49 -62.78 48.25
CA ALA A 958 -4.15 -61.48 48.10
C ALA A 958 -4.79 -61.33 46.70
N LEU A 959 -4.06 -61.68 45.64
CA LEU A 959 -4.54 -61.53 44.25
C LEU A 959 -5.66 -62.51 43.86
N PHE A 960 -5.59 -63.77 44.28
CA PHE A 960 -6.44 -64.83 43.69
C PHE A 960 -7.27 -65.63 44.69
N SER A 961 -6.99 -65.53 46.00
CA SER A 961 -7.62 -66.39 47.01
C SER A 961 -8.39 -65.61 48.09
N GLY A 962 -8.52 -64.30 47.95
CA GLY A 962 -9.21 -63.43 48.91
C GLY A 962 -8.47 -63.29 50.25
N GLY A 963 -7.14 -63.45 50.24
CA GLY A 963 -6.30 -63.11 51.38
C GLY A 963 -6.29 -61.59 51.65
N PRO A 964 -5.87 -61.16 52.84
CA PRO A 964 -5.72 -59.74 53.13
C PRO A 964 -4.63 -59.12 52.24
N ALA A 965 -4.77 -57.84 51.90
CA ALA A 965 -3.69 -57.06 51.30
C ALA A 965 -2.54 -56.88 52.30
N GLY A 966 -1.31 -56.75 51.81
CA GLY A 966 -0.15 -56.45 52.63
C GLY A 966 -0.28 -55.08 53.30
N PRO A 967 0.36 -54.86 54.46
CA PRO A 967 0.31 -53.57 55.16
C PRO A 967 1.11 -52.46 54.47
N CYS A 968 1.93 -52.81 53.48
CA CYS A 968 2.78 -51.93 52.67
C CYS A 968 2.72 -52.42 51.22
N ALA A 969 2.18 -51.60 50.31
CA ALA A 969 1.96 -51.98 48.93
C ALA A 969 3.30 -52.04 48.18
N ASP A 970 4.23 -51.13 48.47
CA ASP A 970 5.56 -51.09 47.85
C ASP A 970 6.40 -52.32 48.19
N ALA A 971 6.24 -52.88 49.40
CA ALA A 971 6.87 -54.15 49.76
C ALA A 971 6.32 -55.34 48.93
N CYS A 972 5.09 -55.24 48.43
CA CYS A 972 4.44 -56.28 47.64
C CYS A 972 4.70 -56.18 46.13
N ASP A 973 5.07 -55.00 45.62
CA ASP A 973 5.62 -54.81 44.29
C ASP A 973 7.10 -55.21 44.28
N SER A 974 7.34 -56.49 44.01
CA SER A 974 8.67 -57.08 44.14
C SER A 974 9.58 -56.81 42.94
N ASN A 975 9.00 -56.47 41.78
CA ASN A 975 9.74 -56.18 40.56
C ASN A 975 9.97 -54.68 40.34
N GLY A 976 9.27 -53.81 41.10
CA GLY A 976 9.40 -52.35 41.08
C GLY A 976 8.80 -51.73 39.81
N ASP A 977 7.66 -52.22 39.33
CA ASP A 977 6.99 -51.73 38.11
C ASP A 977 5.79 -50.81 38.38
N GLY A 978 5.53 -50.48 39.64
CA GLY A 978 4.46 -49.63 40.12
C GLY A 978 3.10 -50.33 40.16
N SER A 979 3.07 -51.68 40.12
CA SER A 979 1.82 -52.43 40.13
C SER A 979 1.92 -53.81 40.78
N ILE A 980 1.02 -54.11 41.73
CA ILE A 980 0.97 -55.45 42.36
C ILE A 980 0.17 -56.41 41.49
N ASN A 981 0.86 -57.35 40.84
CA ASN A 981 0.26 -58.36 39.98
C ASN A 981 0.98 -59.72 40.06
N ILE A 982 0.68 -60.64 39.13
CA ILE A 982 1.26 -61.99 39.15
C ILE A 982 2.77 -61.99 38.85
N ALA A 983 3.27 -60.95 38.17
CA ALA A 983 4.68 -60.77 37.87
C ALA A 983 5.53 -60.68 39.14
N ASP A 984 5.02 -60.06 40.20
CA ASP A 984 5.72 -59.90 41.49
C ASP A 984 5.95 -61.22 42.19
N ALA A 985 4.92 -62.07 42.22
CA ALA A 985 5.06 -63.41 42.76
C ALA A 985 6.04 -64.27 41.93
N ILE A 986 6.03 -64.12 40.61
CA ILE A 986 6.98 -64.80 39.72
C ILE A 986 8.41 -64.28 39.97
N PHE A 987 8.57 -62.96 40.11
CA PHE A 987 9.84 -62.30 40.37
C PHE A 987 10.45 -62.76 41.69
N THR A 988 9.67 -62.77 42.78
CA THR A 988 10.09 -63.26 44.09
C THR A 988 10.51 -64.74 44.05
N LEU A 989 9.74 -65.61 43.38
CA LEU A 989 10.11 -67.02 43.22
C LEU A 989 11.36 -67.21 42.34
N ALA A 990 11.54 -66.37 41.32
CA ALA A 990 12.70 -66.39 40.45
C ALA A 990 13.97 -65.97 41.21
N ALA A 991 13.89 -64.90 42.01
CA ALA A 991 14.96 -64.44 42.89
C ALA A 991 15.37 -65.52 43.90
N LEU A 992 14.41 -66.19 44.53
CA LEU A 992 14.68 -67.21 45.57
C LEU A 992 15.23 -68.54 45.03
N PHE A 993 14.74 -69.02 43.88
CA PHE A 993 14.98 -70.42 43.45
C PHE A 993 15.61 -70.58 42.08
N SER A 994 15.56 -69.56 41.23
CA SER A 994 15.98 -69.64 39.82
C SER A 994 17.20 -68.79 39.48
N GLY A 995 17.77 -68.08 40.46
CA GLY A 995 18.91 -67.18 40.27
C GLY A 995 18.54 -65.89 39.53
N GLY A 996 17.29 -65.46 39.63
CA GLY A 996 16.86 -64.14 39.16
C GLY A 996 17.49 -63.00 39.95
N PRO A 997 17.38 -61.76 39.47
CA PRO A 997 17.82 -60.58 40.22
C PRO A 997 17.07 -60.47 41.56
N ALA A 998 17.75 -59.95 42.59
CA ALA A 998 17.07 -59.56 43.83
C ALA A 998 16.19 -58.32 43.56
N PRO A 999 15.12 -58.09 44.35
CA PRO A 999 14.37 -56.84 44.31
C PRO A 999 15.29 -55.61 44.40
N SER A 1000 14.93 -54.56 43.68
CA SER A 1000 15.61 -53.26 43.69
C SER A 1000 15.54 -52.61 45.07
N ASP A 1001 16.40 -51.61 45.29
CA ASP A 1001 16.44 -50.88 46.54
C ASP A 1001 15.12 -50.10 46.79
N PRO A 1002 14.60 -50.01 48.03
CA PRO A 1002 15.12 -50.62 49.25
C PRO A 1002 14.97 -52.14 49.22
N GLY A 1003 16.09 -52.87 49.16
CA GLY A 1003 16.09 -54.29 48.88
C GLY A 1003 15.47 -55.07 50.05
N PRO A 1004 15.31 -56.39 49.93
CA PRO A 1004 14.58 -57.16 50.93
C PRO A 1004 15.27 -57.27 52.31
N THR A 1005 16.47 -56.70 52.45
CA THR A 1005 17.25 -56.65 53.69
C THR A 1005 17.55 -55.23 54.16
N ASP A 1006 17.13 -54.23 53.39
CA ASP A 1006 17.39 -52.82 53.66
C ASP A 1006 16.07 -52.13 53.99
N CYS A 1007 16.08 -51.31 55.03
CA CYS A 1007 14.95 -50.46 55.40
C CYS A 1007 15.28 -49.06 54.89
N ASP A 1008 14.68 -48.67 53.78
CA ASP A 1008 14.79 -47.32 53.23
C ASP A 1008 13.45 -46.88 52.65
N VAL A 1009 13.39 -45.65 52.17
CA VAL A 1009 12.25 -45.10 51.44
C VAL A 1009 12.20 -45.62 50.00
N ASP A 1010 11.05 -45.53 49.33
CA ASP A 1010 11.03 -45.78 47.89
C ASP A 1010 11.85 -44.71 47.16
N VAL A 1011 12.84 -45.15 46.39
CA VAL A 1011 13.73 -44.25 45.63
C VAL A 1011 13.19 -43.95 44.24
N ASP A 1012 12.15 -44.66 43.79
CA ASP A 1012 11.42 -44.46 42.54
C ASP A 1012 9.94 -44.15 42.84
N ASP A 1013 9.70 -43.18 43.73
CA ASP A 1013 8.37 -42.70 44.20
C ASP A 1013 7.58 -41.94 43.10
N SER A 1014 7.57 -42.51 41.89
CA SER A 1014 6.90 -41.95 40.72
C SER A 1014 5.54 -42.62 40.44
N ASP A 1015 5.20 -43.67 41.18
CA ASP A 1015 3.94 -44.40 41.07
C ASP A 1015 2.94 -44.05 42.20
N THR A 1016 1.80 -44.75 42.24
CA THR A 1016 0.69 -44.46 43.17
C THR A 1016 0.61 -45.47 44.33
N LEU A 1017 1.54 -46.41 44.42
CA LEU A 1017 1.64 -47.36 45.52
C LEU A 1017 2.24 -46.65 46.74
N ASP A 1018 1.81 -47.09 47.93
CA ASP A 1018 2.28 -46.51 49.19
C ASP A 1018 2.45 -47.57 50.28
N CYS A 1019 3.11 -47.16 51.36
CA CYS A 1019 3.20 -47.97 52.58
C CYS A 1019 2.44 -47.34 53.74
N ALA A 1020 1.24 -47.87 54.01
CA ALA A 1020 0.47 -47.48 55.19
C ALA A 1020 1.18 -47.83 56.51
N SER A 1021 1.88 -48.98 56.58
CA SER A 1021 2.75 -49.36 57.70
C SER A 1021 3.69 -50.52 57.34
N PHE A 1022 4.94 -50.51 57.85
CA PHE A 1022 5.84 -51.65 57.69
C PHE A 1022 6.55 -52.02 59.01
N PRO A 1023 5.93 -52.86 59.86
CA PRO A 1023 6.46 -53.17 61.20
C PRO A 1023 7.92 -53.65 61.30
N PRO A 1024 8.50 -54.36 60.31
CA PRO A 1024 9.90 -54.78 60.36
C PRO A 1024 10.92 -53.62 60.32
N CYS A 1025 10.51 -52.44 59.83
CA CYS A 1025 11.33 -51.25 59.75
C CYS A 1025 10.72 -50.16 60.66
N PRO A 1026 11.33 -49.87 61.82
CA PRO A 1026 10.76 -48.98 62.83
C PRO A 1026 11.05 -47.50 62.63
#